data_AF-A0A538GQ81-F1
#
_entry.id   AF-A0A538GQ81-F1
#
_cell.length_a   1.000
_cell.length_b   1.000
_cell.length_c   1.000
_cell.angle_alpha   90.00
_cell.angle_beta   90.00
_cell.angle_gamma   90.00
#
_symmetry.space_group_name_H-M   'P 1'
#
loop_
_entity.id
_entity.type
_entity.pdbx_description
1 polymer ?
#
loop_
_entity_poly.entity_id
_entity_poly.type
_entity_poly.pdbx_seq_one_letter_code
_entity_poly.pdbx_strand_id
1 'polypeptide(L)'
;DERAAQNLLTFLREQEAATKAVPSDRTIVVERFRDEIGDWRFCILTPFGGRVHAPWALALGARLRESLGLETQAIWSDDGIAIHLPEADAPPPVDDVLLDPETVEELVVQELGDTALFGARFRENAGRALLISRRRPGERTPLWQQRLKAQSLLQVARRYPAFPVVLETYRECLQDVFDLPALKRLLSGLRTRQIDLVDVETPSASPYAASLLFDYVANYMYEDDTPAAERRAQALSLDRDLLKELLGQEELRDLIDPGALADVEERLRGEARTPDELHDLLRRRGDLRADEYPEDLAEPLLVERRAVVVRVAGEGRLIAAEDAGRYRDAVGAMPPGGLPEVFLEVDDAPLESLLRRFARSRGPFTTAEASERFGRDVEPSLRDLERRDELVRGELRPGGTEREWCDPEVLRRLRRASLAALRREVEPVEQAAFGRFLPSWHGVGRRASLREALVPLQGLALPVSLWESDVLPCRVPGYRPEQLDALSASGEVVWVGAGLDRVALFFREDAPALGPPPAADRPEREVHERLRAALGRSALFWFDLLADTGLEAEEALPALWDLVWAGEVTNDAWAPLRAGRRYQIQSQRARGRRFSRRRSSESTATQGRWSLTGRLFAGRPDRRALAEVLLERHGIVTRDAVRAEGVPGGFGAVYSELRSLETLGLCRRGYFVESLGGAQFALGGAVERLRELRPKEGEEAEPLVLAAADAAQPYGAALPWPKRAGARAARVAGAYVVLLGGEAALFVERGGRSLVPLREPEDGWLREALSAFVEHVRMTGVKRLAVERFDGEPVGESEVMPLLLEAGFVAGPRRAVLRP
;
A
#
# COMPACT_ATOMS: atom_id res chain seq x y z
N ASP A 1 -19.59 -32.40 -40.94
CA ASP A 1 -19.51 -33.17 -39.69
C ASP A 1 -20.84 -33.00 -38.97
N GLU A 2 -21.51 -34.11 -38.64
CA GLU A 2 -22.84 -34.10 -38.00
C GLU A 2 -22.80 -33.48 -36.59
N ARG A 3 -21.70 -33.68 -35.86
CA ARG A 3 -21.52 -33.12 -34.51
C ARG A 3 -21.37 -31.60 -34.55
N ALA A 4 -20.65 -31.08 -35.55
CA ALA A 4 -20.50 -29.64 -35.73
C ALA A 4 -21.85 -28.96 -36.02
N ALA A 5 -22.69 -29.58 -36.87
CA ALA A 5 -24.02 -29.06 -37.17
C ALA A 5 -24.93 -29.08 -35.93
N GLN A 6 -24.89 -30.16 -35.14
CA GLN A 6 -25.69 -30.28 -33.93
C GLN A 6 -25.26 -29.28 -32.85
N ASN A 7 -23.95 -29.12 -32.63
CA ASN A 7 -23.43 -28.13 -31.67
C ASN A 7 -23.82 -26.70 -32.06
N LEU A 8 -23.69 -26.34 -33.34
CA LEU A 8 -24.07 -25.00 -33.82
C LEU A 8 -25.57 -24.73 -33.58
N LEU A 9 -26.44 -25.68 -33.92
CA LEU A 9 -27.88 -25.52 -33.71
C LEU A 9 -28.25 -25.43 -32.23
N THR A 10 -27.59 -26.21 -31.37
CA THR A 10 -27.78 -26.13 -29.91
C THR A 10 -27.36 -24.75 -29.40
N PHE A 11 -26.16 -24.30 -29.75
CA PHE A 11 -25.62 -23.01 -29.32
C PHE A 11 -26.52 -21.83 -29.73
N LEU A 12 -27.04 -21.84 -30.97
CA LEU A 12 -27.96 -20.80 -31.43
C LEU A 12 -29.32 -20.84 -30.71
N ARG A 13 -29.84 -22.04 -30.41
CA ARG A 13 -31.09 -22.19 -29.65
C ARG A 13 -30.94 -21.75 -28.21
N GLU A 14 -29.81 -22.04 -27.57
CA GLU A 14 -29.50 -21.59 -26.21
C GLU A 14 -29.38 -20.06 -26.18
N GLN A 15 -28.73 -19.45 -27.16
CA GLN A 15 -28.65 -18.00 -27.30
C GLN A 15 -30.04 -17.37 -27.48
N GLU A 16 -30.85 -17.91 -28.39
CA GLU A 16 -32.22 -17.43 -28.63
C GLU A 16 -33.10 -17.60 -27.38
N ALA A 17 -32.96 -18.71 -26.64
CA ALA A 17 -33.68 -18.93 -25.40
C ALA A 17 -33.30 -17.93 -24.31
N ALA A 18 -32.01 -17.58 -24.20
CA ALA A 18 -31.51 -16.63 -23.20
C ALA A 18 -31.91 -15.18 -23.52
N THR A 19 -31.68 -14.75 -24.77
CA THR A 19 -31.75 -13.33 -25.17
C THR A 19 -32.95 -12.97 -26.04
N LYS A 20 -33.79 -13.95 -26.39
CA LYS A 20 -34.96 -13.85 -27.29
C LYS A 20 -34.65 -13.48 -28.74
N ALA A 21 -33.39 -13.18 -29.06
CA ALA A 21 -32.91 -12.85 -30.40
C ALA A 21 -31.46 -13.29 -30.53
N VAL A 22 -31.04 -13.67 -31.74
CA VAL A 22 -29.63 -13.95 -32.03
C VAL A 22 -29.00 -12.74 -32.71
N PRO A 23 -27.83 -12.25 -32.26
CA PRO A 23 -27.13 -11.15 -32.92
C PRO A 23 -26.88 -11.42 -34.41
N SER A 24 -27.11 -10.43 -35.26
CA SER A 24 -26.94 -10.53 -36.71
C SER A 24 -26.52 -9.19 -37.33
N ASP A 25 -26.39 -9.14 -38.65
CA ASP A 25 -26.14 -7.90 -39.41
C ASP A 25 -27.30 -6.89 -39.34
N ARG A 26 -28.47 -7.32 -38.86
CA ARG A 26 -29.68 -6.49 -38.73
C ARG A 26 -30.20 -6.37 -37.30
N THR A 27 -29.64 -7.11 -36.36
CA THR A 27 -30.11 -7.13 -34.97
C THR A 27 -28.91 -7.09 -34.04
N ILE A 28 -28.84 -6.05 -33.21
CA ILE A 28 -27.86 -5.92 -32.14
C ILE A 28 -28.58 -6.24 -30.83
N VAL A 29 -27.97 -7.07 -30.00
CA VAL A 29 -28.51 -7.43 -28.69
C VAL A 29 -27.72 -6.71 -27.61
N VAL A 30 -28.42 -5.98 -26.76
CA VAL A 30 -27.90 -5.39 -25.54
C VAL A 30 -28.36 -6.25 -24.39
N GLU A 31 -27.42 -7.00 -23.83
CA GLU A 31 -27.65 -7.91 -22.72
C GLU A 31 -27.14 -7.30 -21.41
N ARG A 32 -27.97 -7.39 -20.37
CA ARG A 32 -27.67 -6.88 -19.03
C ARG A 32 -27.88 -7.98 -18.01
N PHE A 33 -26.90 -8.17 -17.14
CA PHE A 33 -27.03 -9.11 -16.03
C PHE A 33 -26.16 -8.64 -14.87
N ARG A 34 -26.45 -9.16 -13.69
CA ARG A 34 -25.58 -8.99 -12.53
C ARG A 34 -24.59 -10.14 -12.47
N ASP A 35 -23.34 -9.83 -12.20
CA ASP A 35 -22.36 -10.86 -11.88
C ASP A 35 -22.61 -11.43 -10.47
N GLU A 36 -21.83 -12.44 -10.09
CA GLU A 36 -22.01 -13.13 -8.81
C GLU A 36 -21.67 -12.28 -7.57
N ILE A 37 -20.98 -11.14 -7.78
CA ILE A 37 -20.67 -10.15 -6.74
C ILE A 37 -21.80 -9.11 -6.63
N GLY A 38 -22.65 -9.01 -7.65
CA GLY A 38 -23.77 -8.09 -7.74
C GLY A 38 -23.51 -6.85 -8.57
N ASP A 39 -22.34 -6.76 -9.22
CA ASP A 39 -22.01 -5.67 -10.14
C ASP A 39 -22.74 -5.87 -11.46
N TRP A 40 -23.03 -4.77 -12.16
CA TRP A 40 -23.69 -4.84 -13.45
C TRP A 40 -22.69 -5.11 -14.56
N ARG A 41 -23.05 -6.06 -15.42
CA ARG A 41 -22.42 -6.33 -16.71
C ARG A 41 -23.35 -5.88 -17.82
N PHE A 42 -22.77 -5.16 -18.77
CA PHE A 42 -23.47 -4.60 -19.90
C PHE A 42 -22.77 -5.03 -21.19
N CYS A 43 -23.38 -5.95 -21.93
CA CYS A 43 -22.79 -6.54 -23.14
C CYS A 43 -23.57 -6.12 -24.39
N ILE A 44 -22.86 -5.60 -25.38
CA ILE A 44 -23.39 -5.29 -26.71
C ILE A 44 -22.88 -6.38 -27.65
N LEU A 45 -23.76 -7.29 -28.06
CA LEU A 45 -23.44 -8.45 -28.89
C LEU A 45 -23.71 -8.11 -30.36
N THR A 46 -22.67 -8.19 -31.19
CA THR A 46 -22.77 -7.74 -32.58
C THR A 46 -21.63 -8.24 -33.47
N PRO A 47 -21.86 -8.59 -34.76
CA PRO A 47 -20.85 -9.19 -35.62
C PRO A 47 -20.06 -8.18 -36.49
N PHE A 48 -20.02 -6.89 -36.15
CA PHE A 48 -19.39 -5.86 -37.01
C PHE A 48 -17.87 -5.71 -36.83
N GLY A 49 -17.25 -6.52 -35.99
CA GLY A 49 -15.80 -6.62 -35.86
C GLY A 49 -15.15 -5.57 -34.95
N GLY A 50 -13.96 -5.89 -34.44
CA GLY A 50 -13.24 -5.12 -33.43
C GLY A 50 -12.83 -3.73 -33.91
N ARG A 51 -12.64 -3.53 -35.23
CA ARG A 51 -12.33 -2.22 -35.82
C ARG A 51 -13.48 -1.20 -35.68
N VAL A 52 -14.72 -1.69 -35.54
CA VAL A 52 -15.92 -0.88 -35.26
C VAL A 52 -16.18 -0.83 -33.76
N HIS A 53 -16.02 -1.95 -33.06
CA HIS A 53 -16.30 -2.04 -31.62
C HIS A 53 -15.31 -1.24 -30.77
N ALA A 54 -14.02 -1.18 -31.14
CA ALA A 54 -13.01 -0.42 -30.42
C ALA A 54 -13.34 1.08 -30.32
N PRO A 55 -13.59 1.82 -31.42
CA PRO A 55 -13.98 3.22 -31.32
C PRO A 55 -15.36 3.39 -30.67
N TRP A 56 -16.27 2.44 -30.84
CA TRP A 56 -17.58 2.49 -30.19
C TRP A 56 -17.46 2.38 -28.66
N ALA A 57 -16.66 1.44 -28.16
CA ALA A 57 -16.40 1.24 -26.74
C ALA A 57 -15.76 2.49 -26.08
N LEU A 58 -14.83 3.16 -26.78
CA LEU A 58 -14.24 4.41 -26.30
C LEU A 58 -15.30 5.52 -26.14
N ALA A 59 -16.14 5.71 -27.16
CA ALA A 59 -17.19 6.72 -27.11
C ALA A 59 -18.27 6.40 -26.07
N LEU A 60 -18.61 5.11 -25.89
CA LEU A 60 -19.52 4.65 -24.83
C LEU A 60 -18.94 4.89 -23.44
N GLY A 61 -17.65 4.59 -23.23
CA GLY A 61 -16.97 4.84 -21.96
C GLY A 61 -17.05 6.31 -21.54
N ALA A 62 -16.81 7.25 -22.48
CA ALA A 62 -16.96 8.68 -22.24
C ALA A 62 -18.41 9.07 -21.89
N ARG A 63 -19.38 8.54 -22.65
CA ARG A 63 -20.80 8.83 -22.45
C ARG A 63 -21.32 8.32 -21.10
N LEU A 64 -20.93 7.11 -20.71
CA LEU A 64 -21.32 6.50 -19.43
C LEU A 64 -20.65 7.19 -18.25
N ARG A 65 -19.40 7.64 -18.39
CA ARG A 65 -18.72 8.45 -17.36
C ARG A 65 -19.47 9.75 -17.11
N GLU A 66 -19.99 10.39 -18.16
CA GLU A 66 -20.81 11.60 -18.05
C GLU A 66 -22.21 11.33 -17.47
N SER A 67 -22.88 10.25 -17.89
CA SER A 67 -24.26 9.97 -17.46
C SER A 67 -24.36 9.38 -16.05
N LEU A 68 -23.42 8.53 -15.64
CA LEU A 68 -23.45 7.81 -14.36
C LEU A 68 -22.46 8.36 -13.33
N GLY A 69 -21.46 9.15 -13.74
CA GLY A 69 -20.41 9.64 -12.83
C GLY A 69 -19.49 8.53 -12.30
N LEU A 70 -19.52 7.35 -12.92
CA LEU A 70 -18.71 6.18 -12.56
C LEU A 70 -17.61 5.97 -13.59
N GLU A 71 -16.43 5.56 -13.13
CA GLU A 71 -15.39 5.05 -14.04
C GLU A 71 -15.79 3.65 -14.52
N THR A 72 -15.86 3.48 -15.84
CA THR A 72 -16.29 2.24 -16.47
C THR A 72 -15.10 1.54 -17.12
N GLN A 73 -15.09 0.21 -17.07
CA GLN A 73 -14.10 -0.60 -17.78
C GLN A 73 -14.78 -1.27 -18.96
N ALA A 74 -14.37 -0.89 -20.18
CA ALA A 74 -14.91 -1.43 -21.41
C ALA A 74 -13.87 -2.29 -22.14
N ILE A 75 -14.30 -3.47 -22.58
CA ILE A 75 -13.54 -4.38 -23.44
C ILE A 75 -14.32 -4.58 -24.72
N TRP A 76 -13.61 -4.83 -25.81
CA TRP A 76 -14.19 -5.09 -27.12
C TRP A 76 -13.48 -6.28 -27.76
N SER A 77 -14.23 -7.07 -28.52
CA SER A 77 -13.72 -8.13 -29.39
C SER A 77 -14.33 -7.98 -30.79
N ASP A 78 -14.11 -8.97 -31.66
CA ASP A 78 -14.78 -9.00 -32.96
C ASP A 78 -16.30 -9.22 -32.87
N ASP A 79 -16.78 -9.77 -31.75
CA ASP A 79 -18.17 -10.21 -31.57
C ASP A 79 -18.98 -9.34 -30.60
N GLY A 80 -18.35 -8.31 -30.00
CA GLY A 80 -19.09 -7.35 -29.19
C GLY A 80 -18.25 -6.45 -28.29
N ILE A 81 -18.94 -5.78 -27.37
CA ILE A 81 -18.40 -4.88 -26.35
C ILE A 81 -18.95 -5.31 -24.99
N ALA A 82 -18.09 -5.48 -23.99
CA ALA A 82 -18.48 -5.77 -22.61
C ALA A 82 -18.04 -4.64 -21.69
N ILE A 83 -18.95 -4.13 -20.88
CA ILE A 83 -18.73 -3.03 -19.94
C ILE A 83 -19.02 -3.52 -18.53
N HIS A 84 -18.07 -3.28 -17.62
CA HIS A 84 -18.22 -3.56 -16.19
C HIS A 84 -18.50 -2.26 -15.42
N LEU A 85 -19.52 -2.31 -14.58
CA LEU A 85 -20.02 -1.20 -13.79
C LEU A 85 -20.02 -1.59 -12.31
N PRO A 86 -18.92 -1.30 -11.58
CA PRO A 86 -18.85 -1.59 -10.15
C PRO A 86 -19.82 -0.70 -9.38
N GLU A 87 -20.53 -1.28 -8.40
CA GLU A 87 -21.35 -0.54 -7.42
C GLU A 87 -22.50 0.31 -8.02
N ALA A 88 -22.92 0.02 -9.26
CA ALA A 88 -24.06 0.70 -9.88
C ALA A 88 -25.39 0.19 -9.31
N ASP A 89 -26.25 1.09 -8.83
CA ASP A 89 -27.58 0.73 -8.31
C ASP A 89 -28.51 0.17 -9.42
N ALA A 90 -28.34 0.65 -10.64
CA ALA A 90 -29.14 0.30 -11.81
C ALA A 90 -28.25 0.13 -13.06
N PRO A 91 -28.66 -0.70 -14.03
CA PRO A 91 -27.94 -0.82 -15.28
C PRO A 91 -28.08 0.47 -16.10
N PRO A 92 -27.14 0.76 -17.02
CA PRO A 92 -27.20 1.95 -17.86
C PRO A 92 -28.43 1.86 -18.77
N PRO A 93 -29.08 3.00 -19.06
CA PRO A 93 -30.19 3.03 -19.99
C PRO A 93 -29.70 2.67 -21.39
N VAL A 94 -30.49 1.91 -22.14
CA VAL A 94 -30.14 1.50 -23.51
C VAL A 94 -29.98 2.70 -24.45
N ASP A 95 -30.63 3.82 -24.15
CA ASP A 95 -30.46 5.07 -24.88
C ASP A 95 -29.01 5.59 -24.86
N ASP A 96 -28.21 5.26 -23.84
CA ASP A 96 -26.79 5.64 -23.81
C ASP A 96 -25.94 4.86 -24.83
N VAL A 97 -26.45 3.75 -25.38
CA VAL A 97 -25.84 3.02 -26.51
C VAL A 97 -26.02 3.77 -27.83
N LEU A 98 -27.09 4.55 -27.94
CA LEU A 98 -27.49 5.27 -29.15
C LEU A 98 -26.74 6.60 -29.28
N LEU A 99 -25.42 6.52 -29.48
CA LEU A 99 -24.57 7.69 -29.72
C LEU A 99 -24.95 8.40 -31.02
N ASP A 100 -24.82 9.73 -31.04
CA ASP A 100 -25.07 10.52 -32.25
C ASP A 100 -23.97 10.27 -33.30
N PRO A 101 -24.32 9.81 -34.52
CA PRO A 101 -23.35 9.59 -35.59
C PRO A 101 -22.51 10.83 -35.96
N GLU A 102 -23.01 12.03 -35.69
CA GLU A 102 -22.32 13.28 -36.01
C GLU A 102 -21.21 13.61 -35.00
N THR A 103 -21.38 13.24 -33.71
CA THR A 103 -20.45 13.59 -32.63
C THR A 103 -19.51 12.45 -32.22
N VAL A 104 -19.80 11.20 -32.62
CA VAL A 104 -19.01 10.02 -32.21
C VAL A 104 -17.53 10.12 -32.55
N GLU A 105 -17.18 10.74 -33.68
CA GLU A 105 -15.78 10.90 -34.08
C GLU A 105 -15.02 11.84 -33.15
N GLU A 106 -15.66 12.93 -32.69
CA GLU A 106 -15.05 13.86 -31.75
C GLU A 106 -14.82 13.20 -30.39
N LEU A 107 -15.77 12.40 -29.90
CA LEU A 107 -15.64 11.64 -28.65
C LEU A 107 -14.48 10.65 -28.71
N VAL A 108 -14.35 9.90 -29.81
CA VAL A 108 -13.23 8.96 -29.99
C VAL A 108 -11.90 9.68 -29.98
N VAL A 109 -11.79 10.84 -30.66
CA VAL A 109 -10.55 11.62 -30.71
C VAL A 109 -10.14 12.12 -29.33
N GLN A 110 -11.09 12.55 -28.50
CA GLN A 110 -10.84 13.04 -27.14
C GLN A 110 -10.31 11.94 -26.23
N GLU A 111 -10.92 10.75 -26.24
CA GLU A 111 -10.51 9.65 -25.35
C GLU A 111 -9.25 8.90 -25.84
N LEU A 112 -9.06 8.79 -27.16
CA LEU A 112 -8.02 7.94 -27.74
C LEU A 112 -6.61 8.23 -27.18
N GLY A 113 -6.29 9.49 -26.88
CA GLY A 113 -4.97 9.90 -26.42
C GLY A 113 -4.53 9.30 -25.07
N ASP A 114 -5.50 8.85 -24.25
CA ASP A 114 -5.26 8.25 -22.94
C ASP A 114 -5.33 6.71 -22.95
N THR A 115 -5.52 6.11 -24.12
CA THR A 115 -5.64 4.65 -24.26
C THR A 115 -4.29 3.93 -24.37
N ALA A 116 -4.27 2.66 -23.94
CA ALA A 116 -3.12 1.78 -24.13
C ALA A 116 -2.79 1.55 -25.62
N LEU A 117 -3.82 1.46 -26.48
CA LEU A 117 -3.67 1.32 -27.94
C LEU A 117 -2.88 2.49 -28.53
N PHE A 118 -3.22 3.72 -28.15
CA PHE A 118 -2.49 4.90 -28.62
C PHE A 118 -1.03 4.89 -28.16
N GLY A 119 -0.77 4.51 -26.90
CA GLY A 119 0.60 4.34 -26.40
C GLY A 119 1.40 3.28 -27.16
N ALA A 120 0.76 2.18 -27.55
CA ALA A 120 1.37 1.12 -28.34
C ALA A 120 1.72 1.58 -29.77
N ARG A 121 0.78 2.22 -30.47
CA ARG A 121 1.00 2.76 -31.82
C ARG A 121 2.00 3.91 -31.83
N PHE A 122 1.96 4.78 -30.83
CA PHE A 122 2.96 5.85 -30.67
C PHE A 122 4.38 5.29 -30.57
N ARG A 123 4.57 4.20 -29.82
CA ARG A 123 5.86 3.52 -29.71
C ARG A 123 6.33 2.96 -31.05
N GLU A 124 5.43 2.34 -31.81
CA GLU A 124 5.74 1.81 -33.15
C GLU A 124 6.11 2.95 -34.11
N ASN A 125 5.33 4.04 -34.12
CA ASN A 125 5.60 5.23 -34.92
C ASN A 125 6.92 5.91 -34.56
N ALA A 126 7.18 6.14 -33.27
CA ALA A 126 8.44 6.70 -32.80
C ALA A 126 9.63 5.79 -33.12
N GLY A 127 9.43 4.48 -33.09
CA GLY A 127 10.42 3.47 -33.50
C GLY A 127 10.71 3.51 -35.00
N ARG A 128 9.67 3.56 -35.84
CA ARG A 128 9.76 3.70 -37.31
C ARG A 128 10.43 5.00 -37.73
N ALA A 129 10.09 6.10 -37.05
CA ALA A 129 10.67 7.43 -37.27
C ALA A 129 12.10 7.58 -36.69
N LEU A 130 12.67 6.52 -36.11
CA LEU A 130 14.01 6.50 -35.51
C LEU A 130 14.21 7.53 -34.38
N LEU A 131 13.13 7.97 -33.73
CA LEU A 131 13.18 8.92 -32.61
C LEU A 131 13.49 8.25 -31.27
N ILE A 132 13.31 6.93 -31.18
CA ILE A 132 13.71 6.16 -30.00
C ILE A 132 15.22 5.94 -30.03
N SER A 133 15.94 6.59 -29.10
CA SER A 133 17.39 6.49 -29.01
C SER A 133 17.86 5.04 -28.83
N ARG A 134 18.82 4.61 -29.66
CA ARG A 134 19.43 3.27 -29.57
C ARG A 134 20.68 3.31 -28.69
N ARG A 135 20.96 2.23 -27.94
CA ARG A 135 22.13 2.14 -27.05
C ARG A 135 23.43 1.89 -27.81
N ARG A 136 23.36 1.18 -28.94
CA ARG A 136 24.46 0.93 -29.88
C ARG A 136 23.93 0.95 -31.32
N PRO A 137 24.67 1.50 -32.29
CA PRO A 137 24.33 1.36 -33.71
C PRO A 137 24.34 -0.13 -34.11
N GLY A 138 23.29 -0.61 -34.80
CA GLY A 138 23.21 -1.98 -35.33
C GLY A 138 22.51 -3.03 -34.46
N GLU A 139 22.28 -2.77 -33.17
CA GLU A 139 21.56 -3.70 -32.28
C GLU A 139 20.08 -3.31 -32.10
N ARG A 140 19.17 -4.30 -32.10
CA ARG A 140 17.75 -4.07 -31.77
C ARG A 140 17.63 -3.73 -30.28
N THR A 141 16.92 -2.65 -29.95
CA THR A 141 16.66 -2.28 -28.55
C THR A 141 15.62 -3.26 -27.96
N PRO A 142 15.84 -3.83 -26.76
CA PRO A 142 14.86 -4.70 -26.11
C PRO A 142 13.48 -4.02 -25.99
N LEU A 143 12.40 -4.78 -26.23
CA LEU A 143 11.02 -4.24 -26.31
C LEU A 143 10.65 -3.41 -25.06
N TRP A 144 11.02 -3.85 -23.87
CA TRP A 144 10.73 -3.14 -22.62
C TRP A 144 11.42 -1.76 -22.55
N GLN A 145 12.64 -1.62 -23.07
CA GLN A 145 13.34 -0.32 -23.13
C GLN A 145 12.71 0.60 -24.19
N GLN A 146 12.23 0.02 -25.31
CA GLN A 146 11.48 0.77 -26.30
C GLN A 146 10.16 1.29 -25.69
N ARG A 147 9.46 0.48 -24.89
CA ARG A 147 8.25 0.88 -24.15
C ARG A 147 8.52 2.06 -23.21
N LEU A 148 9.52 1.96 -22.35
CA LEU A 148 9.85 3.02 -21.39
C LEU A 148 10.22 4.35 -22.09
N LYS A 149 11.09 4.28 -23.11
CA LYS A 149 11.52 5.47 -23.85
C LYS A 149 10.38 6.11 -24.65
N ALA A 150 9.53 5.30 -25.28
CA ALA A 150 8.36 5.80 -25.99
C ALA A 150 7.34 6.43 -25.03
N GLN A 151 7.13 5.86 -23.84
CA GLN A 151 6.25 6.43 -22.81
C GLN A 151 6.77 7.78 -22.31
N SER A 152 8.08 7.90 -22.02
CA SER A 152 8.69 9.19 -21.65
C SER A 152 8.60 10.22 -22.77
N LEU A 153 8.82 9.79 -24.03
CA LEU A 153 8.68 10.67 -25.19
C LEU A 153 7.23 11.13 -25.37
N LEU A 154 6.25 10.24 -25.20
CA LEU A 154 4.84 10.55 -25.30
C LEU A 154 4.40 11.56 -24.23
N GLN A 155 4.84 11.40 -22.97
CA GLN A 155 4.53 12.36 -21.90
C GLN A 155 4.99 13.79 -22.22
N VAL A 156 6.12 13.95 -22.92
CA VAL A 156 6.60 15.26 -23.37
C VAL A 156 5.86 15.71 -24.63
N ALA A 157 5.65 14.80 -25.59
CA ALA A 157 5.00 15.08 -26.86
C ALA A 157 3.53 15.49 -26.70
N ARG A 158 2.82 15.00 -25.66
CA ARG A 158 1.44 15.41 -25.34
C ARG A 158 1.26 16.92 -25.13
N ARG A 159 2.34 17.64 -24.76
CA ARG A 159 2.31 19.12 -24.63
C ARG A 159 2.35 19.83 -25.97
N TYR A 160 2.65 19.13 -27.05
CA TYR A 160 2.80 19.65 -28.40
C TYR A 160 1.87 18.88 -29.36
N PRO A 161 0.58 19.28 -29.47
CA PRO A 161 -0.39 18.60 -30.32
C PRO A 161 0.04 18.50 -31.79
N ALA A 162 0.87 19.43 -32.26
CA ALA A 162 1.43 19.43 -33.61
C ALA A 162 2.67 18.53 -33.79
N PHE A 163 3.04 17.72 -32.79
CA PHE A 163 4.20 16.82 -32.92
C PHE A 163 3.93 15.75 -33.99
N PRO A 164 4.76 15.61 -35.04
CA PRO A 164 4.44 14.76 -36.19
C PRO A 164 4.12 13.31 -35.86
N VAL A 165 4.80 12.72 -34.86
CA VAL A 165 4.53 11.33 -34.45
C VAL A 165 3.23 11.19 -33.69
N VAL A 166 2.80 12.22 -32.95
CA VAL A 166 1.47 12.25 -32.32
C VAL A 166 0.40 12.30 -33.41
N LEU A 167 0.54 13.21 -34.39
CA LEU A 167 -0.38 13.33 -35.52
C LEU A 167 -0.47 12.04 -36.35
N GLU A 168 0.67 11.40 -36.65
CA GLU A 168 0.68 10.12 -37.36
C GLU A 168 0.02 9.02 -36.53
N THR A 169 0.20 9.02 -35.21
CA THR A 169 -0.45 8.02 -34.34
C THR A 169 -1.97 8.21 -34.33
N TYR A 170 -2.45 9.45 -34.29
CA TYR A 170 -3.89 9.73 -34.45
C TYR A 170 -4.39 9.28 -35.83
N ARG A 171 -3.65 9.58 -36.91
CA ARG A 171 -4.02 9.16 -38.26
C ARG A 171 -4.08 7.63 -38.37
N GLU A 172 -3.05 6.91 -37.90
CA GLU A 172 -2.99 5.45 -37.93
C GLU A 172 -4.13 4.83 -37.10
N CYS A 173 -4.38 5.31 -35.88
CA CYS A 173 -5.47 4.79 -35.07
C CYS A 173 -6.85 5.03 -35.72
N LEU A 174 -7.12 6.25 -36.21
CA LEU A 174 -8.45 6.61 -36.72
C LEU A 174 -8.73 6.06 -38.13
N GLN A 175 -7.71 5.85 -38.96
CA GLN A 175 -7.87 5.43 -40.36
C GLN A 175 -7.45 3.98 -40.62
N ASP A 176 -6.39 3.49 -39.96
CA ASP A 176 -5.82 2.16 -40.26
C ASP A 176 -6.27 1.10 -39.25
N VAL A 177 -6.46 1.48 -37.98
CA VAL A 177 -6.93 0.56 -36.92
C VAL A 177 -8.46 0.59 -36.83
N PHE A 178 -9.05 1.77 -36.69
CA PHE A 178 -10.50 1.93 -36.60
C PHE A 178 -11.17 1.94 -37.99
N ASP A 179 -12.48 1.71 -38.00
CA ASP A 179 -13.36 1.97 -39.14
C ASP A 179 -14.50 2.90 -38.68
N LEU A 180 -14.16 4.18 -38.48
CA LEU A 180 -15.12 5.22 -38.12
C LEU A 180 -16.26 5.40 -39.15
N PRO A 181 -16.02 5.30 -40.48
CA PRO A 181 -17.10 5.33 -41.45
C PRO A 181 -18.12 4.18 -41.24
N ALA A 182 -17.67 2.97 -40.93
CA ALA A 182 -18.56 1.86 -40.61
C ALA A 182 -19.32 2.09 -39.31
N LEU A 183 -18.66 2.59 -38.26
CA LEU A 183 -19.33 2.96 -37.01
C LEU A 183 -20.43 4.01 -37.24
N LYS A 184 -20.15 5.06 -38.01
CA LYS A 184 -21.15 6.09 -38.35
C LYS A 184 -22.34 5.53 -39.12
N ARG A 185 -22.10 4.59 -40.05
CA ARG A 185 -23.19 3.88 -40.76
C ARG A 185 -24.02 3.03 -39.82
N LEU A 186 -23.38 2.31 -38.90
CA LEU A 186 -24.04 1.48 -37.89
C LEU A 186 -24.94 2.31 -36.97
N LEU A 187 -24.40 3.38 -36.37
CA LEU A 187 -25.16 4.27 -35.50
C LEU A 187 -26.30 4.97 -36.26
N SER A 188 -26.08 5.34 -37.53
CA SER A 188 -27.14 5.88 -38.39
C SER A 188 -28.22 4.83 -38.69
N GLY A 189 -27.85 3.56 -38.87
CA GLY A 189 -28.75 2.44 -39.05
C GLY A 189 -29.63 2.20 -37.82
N LEU A 190 -29.06 2.26 -36.62
CA LEU A 190 -29.79 2.19 -35.36
C LEU A 190 -30.76 3.38 -35.20
N ARG A 191 -30.29 4.61 -35.47
CA ARG A 191 -31.11 5.83 -35.39
C ARG A 191 -32.28 5.83 -36.37
N THR A 192 -32.08 5.29 -37.57
CA THR A 192 -33.11 5.18 -38.62
C THR A 192 -33.94 3.90 -38.52
N ARG A 193 -33.70 3.05 -37.51
CA ARG A 193 -34.35 1.74 -37.32
C ARG A 193 -34.22 0.79 -38.52
N GLN A 194 -33.10 0.88 -39.24
CA GLN A 194 -32.71 -0.11 -40.25
C GLN A 194 -32.01 -1.33 -39.61
N ILE A 195 -31.41 -1.12 -38.44
CA ILE A 195 -30.85 -2.15 -37.57
C ILE A 195 -31.68 -2.14 -36.30
N ASP A 196 -32.18 -3.29 -35.90
CA ASP A 196 -32.96 -3.47 -34.68
C ASP A 196 -32.03 -3.55 -33.47
N LEU A 197 -32.44 -2.95 -32.37
CA LEU A 197 -31.78 -3.02 -31.07
C LEU A 197 -32.69 -3.76 -30.11
N VAL A 198 -32.24 -4.92 -29.62
CA VAL A 198 -32.99 -5.75 -28.67
C VAL A 198 -32.35 -5.59 -27.30
N ASP A 199 -33.11 -5.05 -26.36
CA ASP A 199 -32.72 -4.94 -24.96
C ASP A 199 -33.24 -6.14 -24.16
N VAL A 200 -32.35 -6.83 -23.45
CA VAL A 200 -32.69 -7.97 -22.60
C VAL A 200 -31.92 -7.94 -21.30
N GLU A 201 -32.63 -8.18 -20.20
CA GLU A 201 -32.03 -8.48 -18.91
C GLU A 201 -32.08 -9.99 -18.68
N THR A 202 -30.92 -10.59 -18.43
CA THR A 202 -30.74 -12.02 -18.19
C THR A 202 -30.31 -12.26 -16.74
N PRO A 203 -30.66 -13.41 -16.15
CA PRO A 203 -30.22 -13.75 -14.79
C PRO A 203 -28.72 -14.08 -14.72
N SER A 204 -28.12 -14.48 -15.85
CA SER A 204 -26.71 -14.84 -16.01
C SER A 204 -26.29 -14.61 -17.46
N ALA A 205 -24.99 -14.63 -17.75
CA ALA A 205 -24.48 -14.41 -19.10
C ALA A 205 -25.02 -15.44 -20.11
N SER A 206 -25.51 -14.95 -21.26
CA SER A 206 -25.87 -15.80 -22.41
C SER A 206 -24.62 -16.46 -23.02
N PRO A 207 -24.77 -17.53 -23.84
CA PRO A 207 -23.63 -18.17 -24.49
C PRO A 207 -22.69 -17.21 -25.25
N TYR A 208 -23.23 -16.21 -25.94
CA TYR A 208 -22.44 -15.20 -26.66
C TYR A 208 -21.76 -14.21 -25.70
N ALA A 209 -22.46 -13.76 -24.66
CA ALA A 209 -21.87 -12.89 -23.64
C ALA A 209 -20.77 -13.60 -22.84
N ALA A 210 -20.94 -14.88 -22.53
CA ALA A 210 -19.93 -15.71 -21.89
C ALA A 210 -18.68 -15.82 -22.77
N SER A 211 -18.83 -16.08 -24.07
CA SER A 211 -17.70 -16.09 -25.02
C SER A 211 -16.97 -14.74 -25.08
N LEU A 212 -17.72 -13.62 -25.09
CA LEU A 212 -17.16 -12.27 -25.08
C LEU A 212 -16.39 -11.95 -23.78
N LEU A 213 -16.93 -12.37 -22.63
CA LEU A 213 -16.29 -12.21 -21.32
C LEU A 213 -15.09 -13.17 -21.12
N PHE A 214 -14.99 -14.23 -21.91
CA PHE A 214 -13.83 -15.10 -21.87
C PHE A 214 -12.58 -14.46 -22.51
N ASP A 215 -12.75 -13.79 -23.65
CA ASP A 215 -11.67 -13.02 -24.29
C ASP A 215 -11.10 -11.92 -23.36
N TYR A 216 -11.92 -11.41 -22.44
CA TYR A 216 -11.49 -10.49 -21.38
C TYR A 216 -10.44 -11.12 -20.43
N VAL A 217 -10.59 -12.38 -20.05
CA VAL A 217 -9.68 -13.07 -19.12
C VAL A 217 -8.31 -13.30 -19.75
N ALA A 218 -8.29 -13.69 -21.04
CA ALA A 218 -7.05 -13.93 -21.76
C ALA A 218 -6.22 -12.64 -21.98
N ASN A 219 -6.87 -11.53 -22.31
CA ASN A 219 -6.15 -10.26 -22.47
C ASN A 219 -5.61 -9.73 -21.12
N TYR A 220 -6.38 -9.82 -20.04
CA TYR A 220 -5.95 -9.33 -18.73
C TYR A 220 -4.87 -10.19 -18.06
N MET A 221 -4.90 -11.52 -18.26
CA MET A 221 -3.88 -12.43 -17.72
C MET A 221 -2.50 -12.28 -18.36
N TYR A 222 -2.43 -11.78 -19.60
CA TYR A 222 -1.19 -11.75 -20.39
C TYR A 222 -0.69 -10.33 -20.71
N GLU A 223 -1.50 -9.29 -20.54
CA GLU A 223 -1.08 -7.91 -20.82
C GLU A 223 -0.49 -7.15 -19.62
N ASP A 224 -0.80 -7.55 -18.37
CA ASP A 224 -0.42 -6.77 -17.19
C ASP A 224 0.36 -7.59 -16.13
N ASP A 225 1.45 -6.99 -15.63
CA ASP A 225 2.42 -7.58 -14.68
C ASP A 225 1.89 -7.41 -13.24
N THR A 226 0.63 -7.80 -13.03
CA THR A 226 -0.16 -7.50 -11.83
C THR A 226 0.21 -8.45 -10.68
N PRO A 227 0.45 -7.93 -9.46
CA PRO A 227 0.73 -8.74 -8.27
C PRO A 227 -0.26 -9.91 -8.07
N ALA A 228 0.22 -11.04 -7.55
CA ALA A 228 -0.59 -12.25 -7.38
C ALA A 228 -1.86 -12.04 -6.53
N ALA A 229 -1.85 -11.10 -5.57
CA ALA A 229 -3.01 -10.77 -4.73
C ALA A 229 -4.10 -10.01 -5.51
N GLU A 230 -3.72 -9.05 -6.35
CA GLU A 230 -4.64 -8.37 -7.26
C GLU A 230 -5.21 -9.34 -8.31
N ARG A 231 -4.38 -10.28 -8.81
CA ARG A 231 -4.85 -11.38 -9.68
C ARG A 231 -5.88 -12.29 -8.98
N ARG A 232 -5.69 -12.63 -7.71
CA ARG A 232 -6.65 -13.43 -6.92
C ARG A 232 -7.95 -12.68 -6.66
N ALA A 233 -7.86 -11.40 -6.29
CA ALA A 233 -9.03 -10.56 -6.06
C ALA A 233 -9.88 -10.39 -7.33
N GLN A 234 -9.24 -10.31 -8.51
CA GLN A 234 -9.92 -10.25 -9.81
C GLN A 234 -10.45 -11.62 -10.27
N ALA A 235 -9.74 -12.71 -10.02
CA ALA A 235 -10.24 -14.07 -10.32
C ALA A 235 -11.51 -14.42 -9.54
N LEU A 236 -11.63 -13.96 -8.29
CA LEU A 236 -12.83 -14.08 -7.46
C LEU A 236 -14.02 -13.25 -7.97
N SER A 237 -13.80 -12.33 -8.91
CA SER A 237 -14.83 -11.50 -9.56
C SER A 237 -15.38 -12.06 -10.87
N LEU A 238 -14.93 -13.26 -11.27
CA LEU A 238 -15.37 -13.93 -12.49
C LEU A 238 -16.56 -14.87 -12.27
N ASP A 239 -17.33 -15.11 -13.34
CA ASP A 239 -18.55 -15.92 -13.37
C ASP A 239 -18.27 -17.43 -13.14
N ARG A 240 -19.14 -18.09 -12.36
CA ARG A 240 -19.06 -19.49 -11.93
C ARG A 240 -19.09 -20.48 -13.08
N ASP A 241 -19.93 -20.26 -14.09
CA ASP A 241 -20.07 -21.21 -15.19
C ASP A 241 -18.86 -21.16 -16.14
N LEU A 242 -18.22 -19.98 -16.26
CA LEU A 242 -16.96 -19.79 -16.99
C LEU A 242 -15.79 -20.48 -16.26
N LEU A 243 -15.69 -20.32 -14.93
CA LEU A 243 -14.67 -20.98 -14.10
C LEU A 243 -14.81 -22.51 -14.12
N LYS A 244 -16.05 -23.01 -14.23
CA LYS A 244 -16.38 -24.45 -14.29
C LYS A 244 -15.91 -25.11 -15.58
N GLU A 245 -15.91 -24.39 -16.71
CA GLU A 245 -15.37 -24.86 -18.00
C GLU A 245 -13.84 -24.80 -18.08
N LEU A 246 -13.19 -23.88 -17.36
CA LEU A 246 -11.78 -23.53 -17.60
C LEU A 246 -10.77 -24.09 -16.60
N LEU A 247 -11.10 -24.21 -15.31
CA LEU A 247 -10.10 -24.55 -14.30
C LEU A 247 -10.14 -26.00 -13.82
N GLY A 248 -11.17 -26.75 -14.21
CA GLY A 248 -11.52 -27.93 -13.40
C GLY A 248 -11.89 -27.48 -11.97
N GLN A 249 -12.51 -28.36 -11.21
CA GLN A 249 -13.06 -28.01 -9.90
C GLN A 249 -11.98 -27.85 -8.79
N GLU A 250 -10.70 -27.71 -9.14
CA GLU A 250 -9.56 -28.02 -8.24
C GLU A 250 -8.88 -26.80 -7.55
N GLU A 251 -9.28 -25.54 -7.78
CA GLU A 251 -8.52 -24.37 -7.24
C GLU A 251 -9.31 -23.40 -6.33
N LEU A 252 -10.60 -23.65 -6.04
CA LEU A 252 -11.42 -22.74 -5.20
C LEU A 252 -10.92 -22.62 -3.75
N ARG A 253 -10.34 -23.69 -3.21
CA ARG A 253 -9.71 -23.77 -1.87
C ARG A 253 -8.59 -22.75 -1.65
N ASP A 254 -7.86 -22.37 -2.71
CA ASP A 254 -6.69 -21.50 -2.65
C ASP A 254 -7.06 -20.02 -2.75
N LEU A 255 -8.32 -19.72 -3.08
CA LEU A 255 -8.87 -18.38 -3.21
C LEU A 255 -9.65 -17.92 -1.96
N ILE A 256 -10.05 -18.85 -1.09
CA ILE A 256 -10.80 -18.55 0.14
C ILE A 256 -9.83 -18.26 1.28
N ASP A 257 -10.00 -17.12 1.95
CA ASP A 257 -9.18 -16.76 3.09
C ASP A 257 -9.60 -17.54 4.35
N PRO A 258 -8.67 -18.20 5.08
CA PRO A 258 -9.00 -18.97 6.28
C PRO A 258 -9.64 -18.14 7.40
N GLY A 259 -9.23 -16.88 7.58
CA GLY A 259 -9.80 -15.98 8.56
C GLY A 259 -11.23 -15.57 8.20
N ALA A 260 -11.46 -15.22 6.94
CA ALA A 260 -12.78 -14.92 6.41
C ALA A 260 -13.75 -16.11 6.54
N LEU A 261 -13.28 -17.35 6.37
CA LEU A 261 -14.08 -18.55 6.63
C LEU A 261 -14.51 -18.65 8.09
N ALA A 262 -13.57 -18.52 9.02
CA ALA A 262 -13.86 -18.57 10.46
C ALA A 262 -14.88 -17.49 10.88
N ASP A 263 -14.70 -16.26 10.41
CA ASP A 263 -15.59 -15.13 10.69
C ASP A 263 -17.01 -15.39 10.18
N VAL A 264 -17.15 -15.93 8.96
CA VAL A 264 -18.46 -16.25 8.38
C VAL A 264 -19.13 -17.38 9.14
N GLU A 265 -18.39 -18.43 9.50
CA GLU A 265 -18.93 -19.54 10.30
C GLU A 265 -19.38 -19.10 11.70
N GLU A 266 -18.65 -18.21 12.35
CA GLU A 266 -19.03 -17.64 13.64
C GLU A 266 -20.34 -16.83 13.54
N ARG A 267 -20.45 -15.97 12.52
CA ARG A 267 -21.68 -15.19 12.27
C ARG A 267 -22.88 -16.08 11.93
N LEU A 268 -22.67 -17.17 11.19
CA LEU A 268 -23.72 -18.14 10.86
C LEU A 268 -24.12 -19.02 12.04
N ARG A 269 -23.20 -19.26 12.99
CA ARG A 269 -23.51 -19.93 14.26
C ARG A 269 -24.50 -19.09 15.06
N GLY A 270 -24.19 -17.82 15.26
CA GLY A 270 -25.00 -16.89 16.06
C GLY A 270 -25.06 -17.29 17.54
N GLU A 271 -25.33 -16.31 18.40
CA GLU A 271 -25.54 -16.53 19.83
C GLU A 271 -26.88 -15.91 20.24
N ALA A 272 -27.66 -16.62 21.04
CA ALA A 272 -28.90 -16.11 21.61
C ALA A 272 -28.63 -15.57 23.01
N ARG A 273 -29.15 -14.36 23.30
CA ARG A 273 -29.07 -13.73 24.63
C ARG A 273 -30.41 -13.75 25.36
N THR A 274 -31.49 -14.08 24.65
CA THR A 274 -32.84 -14.17 25.20
C THR A 274 -33.54 -15.46 24.73
N PRO A 275 -34.58 -15.94 25.43
CA PRO A 275 -35.36 -17.10 25.00
C PRO A 275 -36.01 -16.90 23.62
N ASP A 276 -36.46 -15.69 23.30
CA ASP A 276 -37.05 -15.39 21.99
C ASP A 276 -36.01 -15.45 20.87
N GLU A 277 -34.80 -14.92 21.10
CA GLU A 277 -33.68 -15.06 20.15
C GLU A 277 -33.27 -16.53 19.95
N LEU A 278 -33.35 -17.36 21.00
CA LEU A 278 -33.10 -18.80 20.91
C LEU A 278 -34.17 -19.51 20.07
N HIS A 279 -35.45 -19.13 20.22
CA HIS A 279 -36.53 -19.66 19.37
C HIS A 279 -36.32 -19.30 17.89
N ASP A 280 -35.95 -18.04 17.61
CA ASP A 280 -35.62 -17.61 16.25
C ASP A 280 -34.39 -18.33 15.69
N LEU A 281 -33.39 -18.62 16.54
CA LEU A 281 -32.23 -19.42 16.17
C LEU A 281 -32.62 -20.85 15.79
N LEU A 282 -33.51 -21.49 16.57
CA LEU A 282 -34.05 -22.82 16.26
C LEU A 282 -34.79 -22.83 14.92
N ARG A 283 -35.61 -21.81 14.64
CA ARG A 283 -36.32 -21.70 13.35
C ARG A 283 -35.37 -21.53 12.16
N ARG A 284 -34.23 -20.88 12.35
CA ARG A 284 -33.19 -20.69 11.30
C ARG A 284 -32.31 -21.92 11.11
N ARG A 285 -31.73 -22.49 12.19
CA ARG A 285 -30.75 -23.59 12.11
C ARG A 285 -31.41 -24.97 12.04
N GLY A 286 -32.61 -25.13 12.60
CA GLY A 286 -33.36 -26.38 12.67
C GLY A 286 -33.23 -27.09 14.01
N ASP A 287 -32.03 -27.55 14.38
CA ASP A 287 -31.77 -28.24 15.64
C ASP A 287 -30.50 -27.73 16.33
N LEU A 288 -30.48 -27.83 17.66
CA LEU A 288 -29.30 -27.55 18.48
C LEU A 288 -29.05 -28.73 19.43
N ARG A 289 -27.78 -29.15 19.56
CA ARG A 289 -27.33 -30.11 20.60
C ARG A 289 -27.28 -29.42 21.97
N ALA A 290 -27.22 -30.21 23.03
CA ALA A 290 -27.21 -29.70 24.41
C ALA A 290 -26.02 -28.77 24.73
N ASP A 291 -24.93 -28.85 23.98
CA ASP A 291 -23.76 -27.97 24.09
C ASP A 291 -23.85 -26.70 23.20
N GLU A 292 -24.85 -26.60 22.34
CA GLU A 292 -25.03 -25.50 21.38
C GLU A 292 -25.99 -24.39 21.89
N TYR A 293 -26.57 -24.54 23.09
CA TYR A 293 -27.44 -23.53 23.69
C TYR A 293 -27.31 -23.51 25.23
N PRO A 294 -27.51 -22.34 25.87
CA PRO A 294 -27.52 -22.24 27.32
C PRO A 294 -28.86 -22.74 27.90
N GLU A 295 -28.81 -23.62 28.91
CA GLU A 295 -29.99 -24.32 29.46
C GLU A 295 -31.05 -23.37 30.04
N ASP A 296 -30.63 -22.25 30.64
CA ASP A 296 -31.49 -21.23 31.23
C ASP A 296 -32.36 -20.50 30.20
N LEU A 297 -31.89 -20.35 28.95
CA LEU A 297 -32.69 -19.78 27.86
C LEU A 297 -33.67 -20.81 27.27
N ALA A 298 -33.36 -22.10 27.35
CA ALA A 298 -34.20 -23.17 26.81
C ALA A 298 -35.36 -23.55 27.76
N GLU A 299 -35.17 -23.44 29.08
CA GLU A 299 -36.18 -23.82 30.08
C GLU A 299 -37.53 -23.12 29.88
N PRO A 300 -37.61 -21.78 29.67
CA PRO A 300 -38.88 -21.11 29.39
C PRO A 300 -39.58 -21.63 28.12
N LEU A 301 -38.81 -21.88 27.05
CA LEU A 301 -39.35 -22.37 25.78
C LEU A 301 -39.92 -23.79 25.89
N LEU A 302 -39.31 -24.64 26.73
CA LEU A 302 -39.79 -26.00 27.01
C LEU A 302 -41.07 -25.99 27.85
N VAL A 303 -41.13 -25.11 28.87
CA VAL A 303 -42.33 -24.95 29.72
C VAL A 303 -43.51 -24.43 28.91
N GLU A 304 -43.28 -23.43 28.06
CA GLU A 304 -44.29 -22.85 27.16
C GLU A 304 -44.62 -23.74 25.95
N ARG A 305 -43.89 -24.86 25.76
CA ARG A 305 -43.99 -25.76 24.60
C ARG A 305 -43.76 -25.08 23.25
N ARG A 306 -42.92 -24.04 23.24
CA ARG A 306 -42.40 -23.40 22.02
C ARG A 306 -41.22 -24.17 21.44
N ALA A 307 -40.46 -24.89 22.27
CA ALA A 307 -39.43 -25.82 21.85
C ALA A 307 -39.69 -27.22 22.42
N VAL A 308 -39.12 -28.24 21.79
CA VAL A 308 -39.19 -29.63 22.26
C VAL A 308 -37.85 -30.33 22.09
N VAL A 309 -37.57 -31.29 22.97
CA VAL A 309 -36.39 -32.16 22.84
C VAL A 309 -36.79 -33.44 22.12
N VAL A 310 -36.14 -33.74 21.01
CA VAL A 310 -36.32 -34.98 20.23
C VAL A 310 -35.02 -35.77 20.18
N ARG A 311 -35.11 -37.09 19.93
CA ARG A 311 -33.93 -37.91 19.69
C ARG A 311 -33.63 -38.01 18.20
N VAL A 312 -32.44 -37.55 17.81
CA VAL A 312 -31.90 -37.65 16.45
C VAL A 312 -30.53 -38.30 16.53
N ALA A 313 -30.31 -39.37 15.76
CA ALA A 313 -29.06 -40.14 15.77
C ALA A 313 -28.62 -40.64 17.18
N GLY A 314 -29.56 -40.89 18.09
CA GLY A 314 -29.29 -41.37 19.45
C GLY A 314 -29.04 -40.26 20.49
N GLU A 315 -28.97 -38.99 20.07
CA GLU A 315 -28.73 -37.84 20.95
C GLU A 315 -29.97 -36.96 21.10
N GLY A 316 -30.11 -36.29 22.25
CA GLY A 316 -31.17 -35.32 22.49
C GLY A 316 -30.88 -33.99 21.80
N ARG A 317 -31.84 -33.48 21.03
CA ARG A 317 -31.73 -32.22 20.29
C ARG A 317 -32.92 -31.32 20.56
N LEU A 318 -32.64 -30.05 20.81
CA LEU A 318 -33.66 -29.02 20.93
C LEU A 318 -34.09 -28.58 19.53
N ILE A 319 -35.40 -28.62 19.26
CA ILE A 319 -36.02 -28.14 18.03
C ILE A 319 -37.18 -27.21 18.36
N ALA A 320 -37.56 -26.34 17.42
CA ALA A 320 -38.80 -25.59 17.51
C ALA A 320 -40.00 -26.55 17.46
N ALA A 321 -41.03 -26.31 18.27
CA ALA A 321 -42.21 -27.18 18.35
C ALA A 321 -42.94 -27.29 17.00
N GLU A 322 -42.88 -26.24 16.20
CA GLU A 322 -43.45 -26.14 14.85
C GLU A 322 -42.76 -27.07 13.84
N ASP A 323 -41.52 -27.49 14.11
CA ASP A 323 -40.74 -28.38 13.23
C ASP A 323 -40.86 -29.86 13.62
N ALA A 324 -41.65 -30.19 14.65
CA ALA A 324 -41.78 -31.56 15.17
C ALA A 324 -42.22 -32.58 14.10
N GLY A 325 -43.22 -32.25 13.27
CA GLY A 325 -43.64 -33.08 12.13
C GLY A 325 -42.53 -33.30 11.11
N ARG A 326 -41.74 -32.26 10.81
CA ARG A 326 -40.61 -32.35 9.88
C ARG A 326 -39.52 -33.31 10.39
N TYR A 327 -39.17 -33.26 11.67
CA TYR A 327 -38.17 -34.18 12.25
C TYR A 327 -38.70 -35.62 12.33
N ARG A 328 -39.99 -35.81 12.61
CA ARG A 328 -40.64 -37.13 12.54
C ARG A 328 -40.50 -37.74 11.15
N ASP A 329 -40.83 -36.97 10.11
CA ASP A 329 -40.88 -37.48 8.75
C ASP A 329 -39.49 -37.57 8.09
N ALA A 330 -38.55 -36.69 8.46
CA ALA A 330 -37.19 -36.69 7.93
C ALA A 330 -36.27 -37.76 8.55
N VAL A 331 -36.31 -37.93 9.87
CA VAL A 331 -35.32 -38.75 10.61
C VAL A 331 -35.96 -39.77 11.56
N GLY A 332 -37.28 -39.90 11.56
CA GLY A 332 -37.99 -40.84 12.42
C GLY A 332 -37.99 -40.43 13.89
N ALA A 333 -37.78 -39.15 14.20
CA ALA A 333 -37.80 -38.66 15.57
C ALA A 333 -39.22 -38.76 16.16
N MET A 334 -39.32 -39.21 17.41
CA MET A 334 -40.62 -39.33 18.08
C MET A 334 -40.92 -38.03 18.84
N PRO A 335 -41.87 -37.18 18.38
CA PRO A 335 -42.19 -35.94 19.07
C PRO A 335 -42.92 -36.22 20.39
N PRO A 336 -42.73 -35.39 21.43
CA PRO A 336 -43.45 -35.54 22.70
C PRO A 336 -44.95 -35.27 22.52
N GLY A 337 -45.77 -35.92 23.36
CA GLY A 337 -47.23 -35.76 23.31
C GLY A 337 -47.69 -34.37 23.76
N GLY A 338 -48.79 -33.88 23.17
CA GLY A 338 -49.44 -32.62 23.55
C GLY A 338 -49.06 -31.40 22.70
N LEU A 339 -48.49 -31.62 21.51
CA LEU A 339 -48.34 -30.60 20.48
C LEU A 339 -49.63 -30.45 19.64
N PRO A 340 -49.98 -29.24 19.18
CA PRO A 340 -51.08 -29.02 18.24
C PRO A 340 -50.94 -29.86 16.96
N GLU A 341 -52.07 -30.35 16.42
CA GLU A 341 -52.07 -31.17 15.19
C GLU A 341 -51.44 -30.45 13.98
N VAL A 342 -51.55 -29.12 13.93
CA VAL A 342 -50.95 -28.28 12.87
C VAL A 342 -49.41 -28.44 12.81
N PHE A 343 -48.74 -28.71 13.94
CA PHE A 343 -47.29 -28.92 13.97
C PHE A 343 -46.86 -30.34 13.58
N LEU A 344 -47.83 -31.22 13.31
CA LEU A 344 -47.63 -32.62 12.92
C LEU A 344 -48.03 -32.89 11.46
N GLU A 345 -48.43 -31.85 10.72
CA GLU A 345 -48.72 -31.91 9.28
C GLU A 345 -47.50 -32.35 8.48
N VAL A 346 -47.75 -33.02 7.35
CA VAL A 346 -46.71 -33.63 6.50
C VAL A 346 -46.07 -32.56 5.63
N ASP A 347 -44.74 -32.54 5.60
CA ASP A 347 -43.93 -31.71 4.70
C ASP A 347 -43.58 -32.54 3.44
N ASP A 348 -43.65 -31.97 2.24
CA ASP A 348 -43.48 -32.71 0.97
C ASP A 348 -42.07 -33.28 0.80
N ALA A 349 -41.05 -32.60 1.36
CA ALA A 349 -39.65 -33.03 1.30
C ALA A 349 -38.91 -32.70 2.62
N PRO A 350 -39.21 -33.43 3.71
CA PRO A 350 -38.81 -33.04 5.06
C PRO A 350 -37.29 -33.11 5.25
N LEU A 351 -36.62 -34.11 4.67
CA LEU A 351 -35.16 -34.26 4.74
C LEU A 351 -34.43 -33.16 3.96
N GLU A 352 -34.88 -32.85 2.74
CA GLU A 352 -34.30 -31.77 1.93
C GLU A 352 -34.46 -30.41 2.62
N SER A 353 -35.61 -30.19 3.26
CA SER A 353 -35.85 -28.97 4.05
C SER A 353 -34.85 -28.84 5.21
N LEU A 354 -34.56 -29.92 5.94
CA LEU A 354 -33.53 -29.93 6.99
C LEU A 354 -32.11 -29.72 6.42
N LEU A 355 -31.78 -30.35 5.30
CA LEU A 355 -30.47 -30.18 4.64
C LEU A 355 -30.24 -28.74 4.16
N ARG A 356 -31.27 -28.05 3.65
CA ARG A 356 -31.19 -26.64 3.26
C ARG A 356 -30.95 -25.73 4.47
N ARG A 357 -31.62 -25.98 5.60
CA ARG A 357 -31.38 -25.23 6.85
C ARG A 357 -29.99 -25.50 7.40
N PHE A 358 -29.53 -26.76 7.33
CA PHE A 358 -28.18 -27.15 7.71
C PHE A 358 -27.12 -26.41 6.88
N ALA A 359 -27.30 -26.34 5.56
CA ALA A 359 -26.38 -25.64 4.67
C ALA A 359 -26.38 -24.12 4.87
N ARG A 360 -27.55 -23.50 5.12
CA ARG A 360 -27.67 -22.04 5.32
C ARG A 360 -27.09 -21.53 6.64
N SER A 361 -26.89 -22.42 7.60
CA SER A 361 -26.48 -22.06 8.95
C SER A 361 -25.02 -22.40 9.24
N ARG A 362 -24.25 -22.82 8.24
CA ARG A 362 -22.90 -23.37 8.37
C ARG A 362 -22.04 -22.99 7.17
N GLY A 363 -20.72 -23.07 7.32
CA GLY A 363 -19.79 -23.03 6.19
C GLY A 363 -19.87 -24.29 5.32
N PRO A 364 -18.95 -24.45 4.35
CA PRO A 364 -18.85 -25.66 3.54
C PRO A 364 -18.76 -26.92 4.41
N PHE A 365 -19.44 -28.01 4.06
CA PHE A 365 -19.51 -29.24 4.86
C PHE A 365 -19.39 -30.52 4.02
N THR A 366 -18.95 -31.63 4.61
CA THR A 366 -18.82 -32.91 3.89
C THR A 366 -20.10 -33.75 3.97
N THR A 367 -20.25 -34.72 3.06
CA THR A 367 -21.34 -35.71 3.13
C THR A 367 -21.34 -36.48 4.45
N ALA A 368 -20.14 -36.78 4.98
CA ALA A 368 -19.98 -37.48 6.25
C ALA A 368 -20.54 -36.67 7.42
N GLU A 369 -20.22 -35.37 7.50
CA GLU A 369 -20.71 -34.47 8.56
C GLU A 369 -22.24 -34.35 8.55
N ALA A 370 -22.86 -34.24 7.36
CA ALA A 370 -24.30 -34.19 7.23
C ALA A 370 -24.96 -35.54 7.58
N SER A 371 -24.36 -36.66 7.16
CA SER A 371 -24.88 -38.00 7.45
C SER A 371 -24.80 -38.31 8.95
N GLU A 372 -23.72 -37.93 9.61
CA GLU A 372 -23.55 -38.04 11.06
C GLU A 372 -24.56 -37.15 11.80
N ARG A 373 -24.77 -35.91 11.34
CA ARG A 373 -25.78 -35.02 11.93
C ARG A 373 -27.17 -35.65 11.84
N PHE A 374 -27.60 -36.22 10.72
CA PHE A 374 -28.98 -36.73 10.61
C PHE A 374 -29.15 -38.23 10.93
N GLY A 375 -28.04 -38.96 11.17
CA GLY A 375 -28.05 -40.39 11.49
C GLY A 375 -28.53 -41.28 10.34
N ARG A 376 -28.42 -40.82 9.09
CA ARG A 376 -28.84 -41.52 7.88
C ARG A 376 -28.01 -41.07 6.68
N ASP A 377 -28.01 -41.87 5.61
CA ASP A 377 -27.44 -41.45 4.34
C ASP A 377 -28.27 -40.33 3.72
N VAL A 378 -27.60 -39.21 3.42
CA VAL A 378 -28.18 -37.98 2.87
C VAL A 378 -27.62 -37.65 1.48
N GLU A 379 -26.67 -38.43 0.96
CA GLU A 379 -26.03 -38.13 -0.32
C GLU A 379 -27.01 -38.05 -1.51
N PRO A 380 -28.03 -38.93 -1.64
CA PRO A 380 -29.00 -38.82 -2.72
C PRO A 380 -29.72 -37.47 -2.72
N SER A 381 -30.18 -37.02 -1.54
CA SER A 381 -30.87 -35.74 -1.38
C SER A 381 -29.95 -34.54 -1.63
N LEU A 382 -28.68 -34.61 -1.23
CA LEU A 382 -27.69 -33.57 -1.54
C LEU A 382 -27.46 -33.45 -3.05
N ARG A 383 -27.38 -34.57 -3.78
CA ARG A 383 -27.26 -34.57 -5.25
C ARG A 383 -28.51 -34.04 -5.95
N ASP A 384 -29.69 -34.30 -5.40
CA ASP A 384 -30.94 -33.76 -5.96
C ASP A 384 -31.07 -32.25 -5.72
N LEU A 385 -30.53 -31.73 -4.61
CA LEU A 385 -30.43 -30.29 -4.34
C LEU A 385 -29.38 -29.62 -5.24
N GLU A 386 -28.25 -30.28 -5.52
CA GLU A 386 -27.24 -29.83 -6.48
C GLU A 386 -27.80 -29.69 -7.90
N ARG A 387 -28.57 -30.69 -8.37
CA ARG A 387 -29.21 -30.65 -9.71
C ARG A 387 -30.22 -29.51 -9.87
N ARG A 388 -30.74 -28.95 -8.77
CA ARG A 388 -31.67 -27.82 -8.73
C ARG A 388 -30.98 -26.49 -8.41
N ASP A 389 -29.64 -26.46 -8.38
CA ASP A 389 -28.84 -25.30 -7.98
C ASP A 389 -29.13 -24.77 -6.56
N GLU A 390 -29.73 -25.59 -5.69
CA GLU A 390 -30.00 -25.23 -4.29
C GLU A 390 -28.78 -25.45 -3.38
N LEU A 391 -27.82 -26.27 -3.81
CA LEU A 391 -26.53 -26.48 -3.16
C LEU A 391 -25.41 -26.49 -4.19
N VAL A 392 -24.22 -26.04 -3.77
CA VAL A 392 -22.99 -26.06 -4.57
C VAL A 392 -22.06 -27.14 -4.04
N ARG A 393 -21.41 -27.88 -4.94
CA ARG A 393 -20.38 -28.87 -4.61
C ARG A 393 -19.02 -28.42 -5.15
N GLY A 394 -17.98 -28.46 -4.33
CA GLY A 394 -16.62 -28.09 -4.73
C GLY A 394 -15.60 -28.28 -3.62
N GLU A 395 -14.35 -27.94 -3.89
CA GLU A 395 -13.27 -27.94 -2.89
C GLU A 395 -13.17 -26.54 -2.29
N LEU A 396 -13.83 -26.32 -1.16
CA LEU A 396 -14.14 -25.00 -0.62
C LEU A 396 -13.42 -24.70 0.69
N ARG A 397 -13.09 -25.69 1.52
CA ARG A 397 -12.35 -25.45 2.77
C ARG A 397 -10.85 -25.29 2.49
N PRO A 398 -10.19 -24.20 2.95
CA PRO A 398 -8.74 -24.07 2.87
C PRO A 398 -8.05 -25.23 3.60
N GLY A 399 -7.17 -25.96 2.89
CA GLY A 399 -6.48 -27.14 3.43
C GLY A 399 -7.34 -28.42 3.56
N GLY A 400 -8.59 -28.40 3.08
CA GLY A 400 -9.42 -29.60 2.96
C GLY A 400 -8.87 -30.60 1.95
N THR A 401 -9.32 -31.85 1.96
CA THR A 401 -8.90 -32.88 0.99
C THR A 401 -10.06 -33.51 0.24
N GLU A 402 -11.28 -33.18 0.61
CA GLU A 402 -12.50 -33.74 0.04
C GLU A 402 -13.33 -32.63 -0.61
N ARG A 403 -14.35 -33.03 -1.38
CA ARG A 403 -15.32 -32.08 -1.93
C ARG A 403 -16.41 -31.82 -0.89
N GLU A 404 -16.66 -30.55 -0.62
CA GLU A 404 -17.69 -30.08 0.29
C GLU A 404 -18.94 -29.57 -0.45
N TRP A 405 -20.03 -29.47 0.31
CA TRP A 405 -21.30 -28.89 -0.06
C TRP A 405 -21.43 -27.52 0.62
N CYS A 406 -22.02 -26.54 -0.07
CA CYS A 406 -22.27 -25.22 0.50
C CYS A 406 -23.56 -24.62 -0.06
N ASP A 407 -24.26 -23.83 0.75
CA ASP A 407 -25.38 -23.02 0.26
C ASP A 407 -24.85 -21.88 -0.63
N PRO A 408 -25.49 -21.57 -1.78
CA PRO A 408 -25.03 -20.53 -2.69
C PRO A 408 -24.87 -19.14 -2.04
N GLU A 409 -25.77 -18.75 -1.13
CA GLU A 409 -25.71 -17.46 -0.45
C GLU A 409 -24.61 -17.42 0.61
N VAL A 410 -24.35 -18.54 1.30
CA VAL A 410 -23.20 -18.66 2.20
C VAL A 410 -21.89 -18.55 1.43
N LEU A 411 -21.78 -19.23 0.28
CA LEU A 411 -20.59 -19.14 -0.57
C LEU A 411 -20.36 -17.70 -1.07
N ARG A 412 -21.42 -16.96 -1.43
CA ARG A 412 -21.32 -15.53 -1.78
C ARG A 412 -20.80 -14.67 -0.62
N ARG A 413 -21.26 -14.93 0.61
CA ARG A 413 -20.77 -14.21 1.80
C ARG A 413 -19.30 -14.52 2.07
N LEU A 414 -18.90 -15.79 1.94
CA LEU A 414 -17.53 -16.24 2.09
C LEU A 414 -16.59 -15.59 1.08
N ARG A 415 -17.00 -15.52 -0.20
CA ARG A 415 -16.24 -14.84 -1.26
C ARG A 415 -16.13 -13.34 -1.00
N ARG A 416 -17.23 -12.66 -0.65
CA ARG A 416 -17.21 -11.22 -0.30
C ARG A 416 -16.28 -10.94 0.88
N ALA A 417 -16.31 -11.77 1.92
CA ALA A 417 -15.42 -11.63 3.07
C ALA A 417 -13.95 -11.87 2.71
N SER A 418 -13.65 -12.92 1.93
CA SER A 418 -12.29 -13.24 1.46
C SER A 418 -11.74 -12.15 0.55
N LEU A 419 -12.56 -11.61 -0.34
CA LEU A 419 -12.20 -10.51 -1.23
C LEU A 419 -12.03 -9.19 -0.47
N ALA A 420 -12.84 -8.92 0.56
CA ALA A 420 -12.64 -7.77 1.44
C ALA A 420 -11.33 -7.87 2.23
N ALA A 421 -10.97 -9.08 2.70
CA ALA A 421 -9.67 -9.34 3.33
C ALA A 421 -8.52 -9.07 2.34
N LEU A 422 -8.59 -9.62 1.12
CA LEU A 422 -7.60 -9.38 0.06
C LEU A 422 -7.52 -7.91 -0.37
N ARG A 423 -8.65 -7.19 -0.45
CA ARG A 423 -8.66 -5.75 -0.77
C ARG A 423 -8.01 -4.93 0.35
N ARG A 424 -8.26 -5.25 1.63
CA ARG A 424 -7.55 -4.63 2.77
C ARG A 424 -6.05 -4.93 2.72
N GLU A 425 -5.65 -6.08 2.20
CA GLU A 425 -4.24 -6.43 1.95
C GLU A 425 -3.63 -5.72 0.73
N VAL A 426 -4.39 -4.99 -0.08
CA VAL A 426 -3.89 -4.24 -1.24
C VAL A 426 -4.02 -2.73 -1.01
N GLU A 427 -4.91 -2.30 -0.12
CA GLU A 427 -5.16 -0.89 0.15
C GLU A 427 -3.89 -0.17 0.69
N PRO A 428 -3.53 0.97 0.10
CA PRO A 428 -2.51 1.87 0.66
C PRO A 428 -2.98 2.41 2.02
N VAL A 429 -2.03 2.60 2.95
CA VAL A 429 -2.32 3.15 4.27
C VAL A 429 -2.26 4.67 4.29
N GLU A 430 -2.91 5.27 5.28
CA GLU A 430 -2.92 6.70 5.52
C GLU A 430 -1.52 7.23 5.89
N GLN A 431 -1.23 8.50 5.59
CA GLN A 431 0.05 9.12 5.93
C GLN A 431 0.37 9.10 7.44
N ALA A 432 -0.65 9.13 8.29
CA ALA A 432 -0.51 9.02 9.74
C ALA A 432 0.12 7.69 10.15
N ALA A 433 -0.25 6.57 9.52
CA ALA A 433 0.34 5.26 9.76
C ALA A 433 1.84 5.25 9.39
N PHE A 434 2.21 5.87 8.27
CA PHE A 434 3.62 6.04 7.89
C PHE A 434 4.38 6.93 8.89
N GLY A 435 3.71 7.94 9.43
CA GLY A 435 4.17 8.80 10.52
C GLY A 435 4.51 8.07 11.82
N ARG A 436 3.75 7.02 12.17
CA ARG A 436 4.03 6.11 13.30
C ARG A 436 5.10 5.08 12.94
N PHE A 437 5.05 4.58 11.72
CA PHE A 437 5.92 3.52 11.21
C PHE A 437 7.38 3.93 11.19
N LEU A 438 7.74 5.05 10.55
CA LEU A 438 9.15 5.39 10.33
C LEU A 438 9.96 5.57 11.64
N PRO A 439 9.46 6.27 12.67
CA PRO A 439 10.15 6.33 13.96
C PRO A 439 10.28 4.96 14.65
N SER A 440 9.21 4.16 14.61
CA SER A 440 9.19 2.80 15.15
C SER A 440 10.18 1.88 14.42
N TRP A 441 10.29 2.02 13.09
CA TRP A 441 11.21 1.30 12.22
C TRP A 441 12.66 1.63 12.58
N HIS A 442 12.96 2.91 12.81
CA HIS A 442 14.26 3.38 13.30
C HIS A 442 14.58 3.02 14.76
N GLY A 443 13.68 2.33 15.46
CA GLY A 443 13.87 1.91 16.84
C GLY A 443 13.80 3.05 17.86
N VAL A 444 13.17 4.19 17.52
CA VAL A 444 12.98 5.30 18.45
C VAL A 444 12.17 4.81 19.66
N GLY A 445 12.70 5.03 20.87
CA GLY A 445 12.06 4.56 22.11
C GLY A 445 12.23 3.06 22.41
N ARG A 446 12.90 2.29 21.54
CA ARG A 446 13.25 0.88 21.81
C ARG A 446 14.71 0.76 22.25
N ARG A 447 15.05 -0.37 22.91
CA ARG A 447 16.43 -0.67 23.30
C ARG A 447 17.18 -1.24 22.10
N ALA A 448 18.13 -0.47 21.57
CA ALA A 448 19.12 -0.95 20.60
C ALA A 448 20.54 -0.69 21.11
N SER A 449 21.48 -1.52 20.67
CA SER A 449 22.91 -1.24 20.81
C SER A 449 23.32 -0.10 19.86
N LEU A 450 24.44 0.58 20.17
CA LEU A 450 24.95 1.65 19.31
C LEU A 450 25.26 1.16 17.89
N ARG A 451 25.71 -0.09 17.72
CA ARG A 451 25.99 -0.66 16.40
C ARG A 451 24.71 -0.82 15.58
N GLU A 452 23.70 -1.46 16.16
CA GLU A 452 22.39 -1.64 15.50
C GLU A 452 21.76 -0.30 15.11
N ALA A 453 21.86 0.71 15.97
CA ALA A 453 21.35 2.05 15.68
C ALA A 453 22.10 2.75 14.54
N LEU A 454 23.39 2.45 14.34
CA LEU A 454 24.21 3.07 13.29
C LEU A 454 24.04 2.43 11.91
N VAL A 455 23.66 1.14 11.82
CA VAL A 455 23.46 0.43 10.54
C VAL A 455 22.55 1.19 9.57
N PRO A 456 21.31 1.58 9.94
CA PRO A 456 20.45 2.33 9.02
C PRO A 456 20.91 3.78 8.83
N LEU A 457 21.79 4.33 9.68
CA LEU A 457 22.23 5.73 9.63
C LEU A 457 23.50 5.94 8.78
N GLN A 458 24.08 4.89 8.21
CA GLN A 458 25.32 4.97 7.46
C GLN A 458 25.23 5.86 6.22
N GLY A 459 26.20 6.74 6.04
CA GLY A 459 26.23 7.67 4.91
C GLY A 459 25.22 8.83 4.98
N LEU A 460 24.40 8.90 6.04
CA LEU A 460 23.49 10.02 6.25
C LEU A 460 24.25 11.25 6.77
N ALA A 461 24.19 12.35 6.03
CA ALA A 461 24.88 13.60 6.36
C ALA A 461 24.07 14.47 7.33
N LEU A 462 24.38 14.36 8.63
CA LEU A 462 23.71 15.13 9.68
C LEU A 462 24.64 16.19 10.30
N PRO A 463 24.06 17.30 10.83
CA PRO A 463 24.82 18.26 11.61
C PRO A 463 25.53 17.61 12.79
N VAL A 464 26.77 18.01 13.06
CA VAL A 464 27.62 17.38 14.08
C VAL A 464 26.94 17.33 15.46
N SER A 465 26.31 18.44 15.87
CA SER A 465 25.66 18.52 17.18
C SER A 465 24.48 17.56 17.31
N LEU A 466 23.80 17.24 16.20
CA LEU A 466 22.55 16.48 16.19
C LEU A 466 22.75 15.01 16.52
N TRP A 467 23.91 14.44 16.16
CA TRP A 467 24.27 13.05 16.44
C TRP A 467 24.16 12.73 17.94
N GLU A 468 24.80 13.52 18.78
CA GLU A 468 24.88 13.26 20.22
C GLU A 468 23.79 13.98 21.04
N SER A 469 23.09 14.96 20.47
CA SER A 469 21.98 15.65 21.17
C SER A 469 20.66 14.90 21.06
N ASP A 470 20.34 14.33 19.91
CA ASP A 470 19.01 13.78 19.62
C ASP A 470 19.04 12.41 18.93
N VAL A 471 19.82 12.26 17.85
CA VAL A 471 19.73 11.10 16.95
C VAL A 471 20.15 9.79 17.63
N LEU A 472 21.30 9.77 18.31
CA LEU A 472 21.76 8.59 19.04
C LEU A 472 21.02 8.40 20.37
N PRO A 473 20.81 9.45 21.21
CA PRO A 473 20.05 9.31 22.46
C PRO A 473 18.63 8.75 22.30
N CYS A 474 17.91 9.09 21.23
CA CYS A 474 16.54 8.60 21.02
C CYS A 474 16.47 7.12 20.57
N ARG A 475 17.57 6.56 20.07
CA ARG A 475 17.69 5.17 19.59
C ARG A 475 18.46 4.25 20.56
N VAL A 476 19.35 4.82 21.36
CA VAL A 476 20.25 4.08 22.26
C VAL A 476 20.00 4.58 23.69
N PRO A 477 19.15 3.88 24.47
CA PRO A 477 18.87 4.26 25.84
C PRO A 477 20.15 4.35 26.69
N GLY A 478 20.36 5.51 27.32
CA GLY A 478 21.55 5.75 28.12
C GLY A 478 22.84 5.93 27.30
N TYR A 479 22.72 6.36 26.03
CA TYR A 479 23.86 6.72 25.18
C TYR A 479 24.86 7.59 25.94
N ARG A 480 26.14 7.21 25.85
CA ARG A 480 27.24 8.00 26.40
C ARG A 480 28.27 8.31 25.31
N PRO A 481 28.79 9.55 25.22
CA PRO A 481 29.76 9.94 24.19
C PRO A 481 30.99 9.02 24.09
N GLU A 482 31.40 8.37 25.19
CA GLU A 482 32.54 7.45 25.21
C GLU A 482 32.30 6.18 24.38
N GLN A 483 31.05 5.80 24.15
CA GLN A 483 30.70 4.64 23.34
C GLN A 483 31.07 4.87 21.87
N LEU A 484 30.75 6.07 21.33
CA LEU A 484 31.12 6.45 19.97
C LEU A 484 32.63 6.69 19.85
N ASP A 485 33.27 7.24 20.89
CA ASP A 485 34.72 7.37 20.93
C ASP A 485 35.41 6.01 20.87
N ALA A 486 34.90 5.01 21.60
CA ALA A 486 35.45 3.66 21.60
C ALA A 486 35.33 2.97 20.22
N LEU A 487 34.20 3.13 19.51
CA LEU A 487 34.02 2.60 18.15
C LEU A 487 34.88 3.33 17.11
N SER A 488 35.11 4.64 17.29
CA SER A 488 36.01 5.40 16.42
C SER A 488 37.46 4.97 16.64
N ALA A 489 37.87 4.85 17.91
CA ALA A 489 39.23 4.48 18.29
C ALA A 489 39.59 3.02 17.95
N SER A 490 38.62 2.10 17.95
CA SER A 490 38.81 0.73 17.46
C SER A 490 39.02 0.68 15.93
N GLY A 491 38.70 1.77 15.23
CA GLY A 491 38.77 1.87 13.78
C GLY A 491 37.56 1.26 13.07
N GLU A 492 36.55 0.80 13.80
CA GLU A 492 35.37 0.17 13.23
C GLU A 492 34.43 1.19 12.59
N VAL A 493 34.23 2.33 13.25
CA VAL A 493 33.42 3.44 12.74
C VAL A 493 34.32 4.58 12.31
N VAL A 494 33.99 5.23 11.21
CA VAL A 494 34.67 6.41 10.70
C VAL A 494 33.65 7.48 10.33
N TRP A 495 34.02 8.74 10.53
CA TRP A 495 33.20 9.88 10.14
C TRP A 495 33.84 10.64 8.98
N VAL A 496 33.02 11.16 8.07
CA VAL A 496 33.48 11.92 6.90
C VAL A 496 32.67 13.21 6.82
N GLY A 497 33.35 14.34 6.58
CA GLY A 497 32.66 15.62 6.41
C GLY A 497 31.83 15.65 5.13
N ALA A 498 30.64 16.25 5.24
CA ALA A 498 29.63 16.29 4.19
C ALA A 498 29.11 17.73 4.01
N GLY A 499 30.05 18.67 3.89
CA GLY A 499 29.79 20.11 3.93
C GLY A 499 29.87 20.72 5.33
N LEU A 500 29.65 22.03 5.40
CA LEU A 500 29.89 22.83 6.61
C LEU A 500 29.08 22.30 7.81
N ASP A 501 29.77 21.92 8.88
CA ASP A 501 29.20 21.43 10.14
C ASP A 501 28.32 20.17 9.99
N ARG A 502 28.51 19.39 8.91
CA ARG A 502 27.82 18.11 8.68
C ARG A 502 28.81 16.98 8.52
N VAL A 503 28.48 15.83 9.09
CA VAL A 503 29.27 14.61 8.99
C VAL A 503 28.37 13.41 8.75
N ALA A 504 28.86 12.45 7.98
CA ALA A 504 28.26 11.14 7.80
C ALA A 504 29.13 10.09 8.50
N LEU A 505 28.48 9.15 9.19
CA LEU A 505 29.13 8.00 9.82
C LEU A 505 29.08 6.77 8.91
N PHE A 506 30.11 5.95 8.97
CA PHE A 506 30.22 4.71 8.22
C PHE A 506 30.87 3.64 9.11
N PHE A 507 30.42 2.39 8.99
CA PHE A 507 31.29 1.27 9.28
C PHE A 507 32.39 1.24 8.22
N ARG A 508 33.63 1.05 8.67
CA ARG A 508 34.81 1.10 7.79
C ARG A 508 34.73 0.06 6.67
N GLU A 509 34.11 -1.09 6.92
CA GLU A 509 33.91 -2.16 5.95
C GLU A 509 32.87 -1.83 4.86
N ASP A 510 31.86 -1.03 5.20
CA ASP A 510 30.78 -0.63 4.29
C ASP A 510 31.13 0.62 3.46
N ALA A 511 32.07 1.44 3.95
CA ALA A 511 32.46 2.69 3.29
C ALA A 511 32.81 2.53 1.79
N PRO A 512 33.63 1.54 1.35
CA PRO A 512 33.91 1.34 -0.08
C PRO A 512 32.66 1.09 -0.94
N ALA A 513 31.68 0.35 -0.38
CA ALA A 513 30.45 0.00 -1.08
C ALA A 513 29.48 1.18 -1.17
N LEU A 514 29.30 1.92 -0.08
CA LEU A 514 28.39 3.07 -0.04
C LEU A 514 28.92 4.30 -0.78
N GLY A 515 30.24 4.47 -0.79
CA GLY A 515 30.89 5.62 -1.43
C GLY A 515 30.84 6.90 -0.58
N PRO A 516 31.53 7.97 -1.04
CA PRO A 516 31.66 9.21 -0.28
C PRO A 516 30.33 9.99 -0.23
N PRO A 517 30.05 10.69 0.89
CA PRO A 517 28.88 11.57 0.98
C PRO A 517 29.06 12.83 0.11
N PRO A 518 27.97 13.52 -0.27
CA PRO A 518 28.05 14.85 -0.87
C PRO A 518 28.78 15.83 0.06
N ALA A 519 29.74 16.60 -0.45
CA ALA A 519 30.59 17.49 0.34
C ALA A 519 30.77 18.87 -0.30
N ALA A 520 31.47 19.77 0.38
CA ALA A 520 31.81 21.09 -0.14
C ALA A 520 32.81 21.01 -1.31
N ASP A 521 32.93 22.10 -2.07
CA ASP A 521 33.89 22.20 -3.18
C ASP A 521 35.32 21.95 -2.69
N ARG A 522 36.08 21.25 -3.52
CA ARG A 522 37.47 20.91 -3.25
C ARG A 522 38.31 22.19 -3.14
N PRO A 523 39.00 22.43 -2.01
CA PRO A 523 39.78 23.64 -1.84
C PRO A 523 41.19 23.50 -2.46
N GLU A 524 41.67 24.53 -3.18
CA GLU A 524 42.87 24.42 -4.06
C GLU A 524 44.09 25.27 -3.65
N ARG A 525 44.03 25.94 -2.49
CA ARG A 525 45.18 26.72 -1.96
C ARG A 525 46.43 25.83 -1.72
N GLU A 526 47.62 26.42 -1.81
CA GLU A 526 48.91 25.72 -1.62
C GLU A 526 49.01 24.97 -0.28
N VAL A 527 48.48 25.57 0.79
CA VAL A 527 48.39 24.95 2.12
C VAL A 527 47.64 23.61 2.08
N HIS A 528 46.56 23.51 1.31
CA HIS A 528 45.80 22.27 1.17
C HIS A 528 46.60 21.20 0.43
N GLU A 529 47.35 21.57 -0.62
CA GLU A 529 48.21 20.62 -1.35
C GLU A 529 49.33 20.08 -0.46
N ARG A 530 49.94 20.91 0.40
CA ARG A 530 50.92 20.46 1.39
C ARG A 530 50.32 19.47 2.39
N LEU A 531 49.13 19.77 2.91
CA LEU A 531 48.40 18.87 3.82
C LEU A 531 48.02 17.54 3.13
N ARG A 532 47.53 17.58 1.89
CA ARG A 532 47.24 16.38 1.08
C ARG A 532 48.49 15.53 0.85
N ALA A 533 49.61 16.16 0.49
CA ALA A 533 50.85 15.45 0.23
C ALA A 533 51.38 14.74 1.50
N ALA A 534 51.28 15.38 2.66
CA ALA A 534 51.63 14.81 3.96
C ALA A 534 50.73 13.61 4.31
N LEU A 535 49.41 13.82 4.31
CA LEU A 535 48.41 12.80 4.66
C LEU A 535 48.30 11.67 3.63
N GLY A 536 48.74 11.91 2.39
CA GLY A 536 48.81 10.91 1.33
C GLY A 536 49.81 9.78 1.63
N ARG A 537 50.84 10.05 2.46
CA ARG A 537 51.83 9.05 2.87
C ARG A 537 51.32 8.19 4.01
N SER A 538 50.83 8.79 5.09
CA SER A 538 50.36 8.08 6.28
C SER A 538 49.33 8.90 7.07
N ALA A 539 48.62 8.22 7.99
CA ALA A 539 47.85 8.93 9.01
C ALA A 539 48.80 9.57 10.03
N LEU A 540 48.57 10.84 10.38
CA LEU A 540 49.49 11.64 11.22
C LEU A 540 48.74 12.28 12.39
N PHE A 541 49.35 12.33 13.57
CA PHE A 541 48.87 13.21 14.64
C PHE A 541 49.14 14.67 14.26
N TRP A 542 48.38 15.59 14.86
CA TRP A 542 48.47 17.03 14.56
C TRP A 542 49.90 17.60 14.57
N PHE A 543 50.70 17.29 15.58
CA PHE A 543 52.06 17.84 15.68
C PHE A 543 53.02 17.23 14.66
N ASP A 544 52.85 15.96 14.31
CA ASP A 544 53.62 15.30 13.25
C ASP A 544 53.25 15.88 11.88
N LEU A 545 51.96 16.21 11.68
CA LEU A 545 51.46 16.87 10.47
C LEU A 545 52.08 18.27 10.29
N LEU A 546 52.18 19.06 11.37
CA LEU A 546 52.85 20.37 11.33
C LEU A 546 54.35 20.23 11.03
N ALA A 547 55.03 19.26 11.67
CA ALA A 547 56.45 19.03 11.47
C ALA A 547 56.76 18.58 10.03
N ASP A 548 55.92 17.71 9.47
CA ASP A 548 56.07 17.19 8.11
C ASP A 548 55.73 18.24 7.05
N THR A 549 54.69 19.04 7.28
CA THR A 549 54.29 20.08 6.33
C THR A 549 55.12 21.34 6.45
N GLY A 550 55.68 21.68 7.62
CA GLY A 550 56.37 22.94 7.88
C GLY A 550 55.45 24.17 7.86
N LEU A 551 54.15 23.98 8.10
CA LEU A 551 53.15 25.04 8.17
C LEU A 551 53.00 25.57 9.60
N GLU A 552 52.64 26.84 9.73
CA GLU A 552 52.24 27.41 11.01
C GLU A 552 50.85 26.91 11.41
N ALA A 553 50.66 26.66 12.71
CA ALA A 553 49.44 26.05 13.21
C ALA A 553 48.18 26.90 12.89
N GLU A 554 48.29 28.22 12.92
CA GLU A 554 47.18 29.17 12.66
C GLU A 554 46.69 29.11 11.21
N GLU A 555 47.57 28.71 10.28
CA GLU A 555 47.26 28.52 8.86
C GLU A 555 46.80 27.08 8.57
N ALA A 556 47.47 26.10 9.17
CA ALA A 556 47.20 24.68 8.96
C ALA A 556 45.84 24.25 9.51
N LEU A 557 45.39 24.78 10.66
CA LEU A 557 44.18 24.29 11.31
C LEU A 557 42.91 24.65 10.51
N PRO A 558 42.71 25.90 10.06
CA PRO A 558 41.60 26.23 9.17
C PRO A 558 41.63 25.44 7.86
N ALA A 559 42.80 25.31 7.23
CA ALA A 559 42.96 24.57 5.98
C ALA A 559 42.67 23.06 6.15
N LEU A 560 43.01 22.47 7.30
CA LEU A 560 42.66 21.10 7.64
C LEU A 560 41.14 20.93 7.74
N TRP A 561 40.44 21.86 8.39
CA TRP A 561 38.98 21.82 8.48
C TRP A 561 38.29 22.08 7.14
N ASP A 562 38.86 22.93 6.26
CA ASP A 562 38.37 23.09 4.89
C ASP A 562 38.42 21.74 4.13
N LEU A 563 39.52 21.00 4.27
CA LEU A 563 39.66 19.64 3.71
C LEU A 563 38.68 18.64 4.33
N VAL A 564 38.39 18.76 5.63
CA VAL A 564 37.38 17.93 6.31
C VAL A 564 36.00 18.18 5.72
N TRP A 565 35.58 19.45 5.55
CA TRP A 565 34.24 19.76 5.02
C TRP A 565 34.09 19.45 3.53
N ALA A 566 35.21 19.44 2.78
CA ALA A 566 35.28 18.91 1.43
C ALA A 566 35.26 17.37 1.37
N GLY A 567 35.22 16.69 2.52
CA GLY A 567 35.15 15.22 2.61
C GLY A 567 36.46 14.52 2.27
N GLU A 568 37.59 15.23 2.18
CA GLU A 568 38.89 14.66 1.81
C GLU A 568 39.70 14.16 3.00
N VAL A 569 39.45 14.70 4.19
CA VAL A 569 40.16 14.37 5.43
C VAL A 569 39.18 13.88 6.49
N THR A 570 39.59 12.84 7.23
CA THR A 570 38.88 12.26 8.37
C THR A 570 39.81 12.13 9.59
N ASN A 571 39.25 11.76 10.74
CA ASN A 571 39.95 11.49 11.98
C ASN A 571 39.46 10.18 12.62
N ASP A 572 40.32 9.51 13.40
CA ASP A 572 39.97 8.29 14.15
C ASP A 572 39.35 8.56 15.54
N ALA A 573 39.15 9.82 15.91
CA ALA A 573 38.46 10.24 17.11
C ALA A 573 37.27 11.15 16.77
N TRP A 574 36.20 11.06 17.55
CA TRP A 574 35.07 12.01 17.47
C TRP A 574 35.34 13.30 18.26
N ALA A 575 36.28 13.28 19.21
CA ALA A 575 36.62 14.42 20.05
C ALA A 575 36.87 15.76 19.32
N PRO A 576 37.54 15.81 18.15
CA PRO A 576 37.72 17.06 17.39
C PRO A 576 36.41 17.74 16.97
N LEU A 577 35.36 16.94 16.71
CA LEU A 577 34.04 17.44 16.33
C LEU A 577 33.30 18.10 17.51
N ARG A 578 33.59 17.66 18.74
CA ARG A 578 33.05 18.25 19.98
C ARG A 578 33.70 19.59 20.35
N ALA A 579 34.83 19.94 19.75
CA ALA A 579 35.53 21.18 20.07
C ALA A 579 34.68 22.41 19.67
N GLY A 580 34.31 23.25 20.63
CA GLY A 580 33.47 24.43 20.38
C GLY A 580 34.11 25.53 19.52
N ARG A 581 35.44 25.48 19.32
CA ARG A 581 36.21 26.42 18.48
C ARG A 581 37.13 25.66 17.52
N ARG A 582 36.56 25.03 16.49
CA ARG A 582 37.29 24.15 15.57
C ARG A 582 38.41 24.85 14.79
N TYR A 583 38.27 26.14 14.51
CA TYR A 583 39.21 26.94 13.72
C TYR A 583 40.22 27.74 14.55
N GLN A 584 40.15 27.70 15.89
CA GLN A 584 41.04 28.48 16.74
C GLN A 584 41.90 27.56 17.57
N ILE A 585 43.20 27.80 17.54
CA ILE A 585 44.12 27.17 18.48
C ILE A 585 43.82 27.76 19.85
N GLN A 586 43.40 26.91 20.78
CA GLN A 586 43.41 27.31 22.18
C GLN A 586 44.86 27.54 22.59
N SER A 587 45.24 28.81 22.81
CA SER A 587 46.51 29.10 23.47
C SER A 587 46.49 28.37 24.81
N GLN A 588 47.39 27.41 25.03
CA GLN A 588 47.66 26.89 26.37
C GLN A 588 48.20 28.06 27.21
N ARG A 589 47.30 28.89 27.75
CA ARG A 589 47.68 29.96 28.63
C ARG A 589 48.19 29.34 29.92
N ALA A 590 49.50 29.51 30.10
CA ALA A 590 50.34 29.25 31.26
C ALA A 590 50.70 27.77 31.54
N ARG A 591 52.01 27.53 31.52
CA ARG A 591 52.76 26.44 32.15
C ARG A 591 52.06 25.91 33.42
N GLY A 592 51.21 24.89 33.28
CA GLY A 592 50.91 23.97 34.36
C GLY A 592 52.16 23.14 34.64
N ARG A 593 52.52 22.96 35.92
CA ARG A 593 53.63 22.08 36.34
C ARG A 593 53.57 20.76 35.56
N ARG A 594 54.73 20.25 35.10
CA ARG A 594 54.88 19.00 34.32
C ARG A 594 54.11 17.79 34.90
N PHE A 595 53.74 17.83 36.18
CA PHE A 595 53.01 16.81 36.93
C PHE A 595 51.70 17.31 37.59
N SER A 596 50.87 18.10 36.90
CA SER A 596 49.51 18.38 37.39
C SER A 596 48.65 17.11 37.34
N ARG A 597 48.07 16.72 38.49
CA ARG A 597 47.06 15.64 38.60
C ARG A 597 45.69 16.05 38.01
N ARG A 598 45.52 17.32 37.63
CA ARG A 598 44.35 17.83 36.91
C ARG A 598 44.84 18.35 35.56
N ARG A 599 45.08 17.45 34.61
CA ARG A 599 45.04 17.83 33.18
C ARG A 599 43.56 17.89 32.83
N SER A 600 43.08 19.06 32.39
CA SER A 600 41.70 19.18 31.92
C SER A 600 41.51 18.24 30.72
N SER A 601 40.45 17.44 30.77
CA SER A 601 40.01 16.58 29.67
C SER A 601 39.20 17.40 28.65
N GLU A 602 39.69 18.59 28.28
CA GLU A 602 39.02 19.40 27.26
C GLU A 602 39.29 18.81 25.88
N SER A 603 38.23 18.50 25.14
CA SER A 603 38.33 18.02 23.77
C SER A 603 38.91 19.12 22.89
N THR A 604 40.03 18.83 22.23
CA THR A 604 40.73 19.78 21.36
C THR A 604 40.42 19.50 19.90
N ALA A 605 40.40 20.54 19.07
CA ALA A 605 40.12 20.43 17.63
C ALA A 605 41.20 19.66 16.85
N THR A 606 42.27 19.21 17.51
CA THR A 606 43.47 18.60 16.91
C THR A 606 43.71 17.16 17.37
N GLN A 607 42.86 16.63 18.25
CA GLN A 607 43.01 15.29 18.83
C GLN A 607 42.88 14.18 17.77
N GLY A 608 43.53 13.04 17.98
CA GLY A 608 43.48 11.88 17.07
C GLY A 608 44.44 11.98 15.89
N ARG A 609 44.37 10.99 15.00
CA ARG A 609 45.16 10.91 13.76
C ARG A 609 44.31 11.32 12.58
N TRP A 610 44.84 12.24 11.79
CA TRP A 610 44.23 12.72 10.56
C TRP A 610 44.68 11.86 9.39
N SER A 611 43.78 11.57 8.45
CA SER A 611 44.08 10.77 7.25
C SER A 611 43.17 11.13 6.08
N LEU A 612 43.62 10.82 4.86
CA LEU A 612 42.81 11.02 3.66
C LEU A 612 41.69 9.97 3.54
N THR A 613 40.50 10.42 3.17
CA THR A 613 39.32 9.57 2.96
C THR A 613 39.38 8.75 1.67
N GLY A 614 40.24 9.13 0.71
CA GLY A 614 40.39 8.39 -0.55
C GLY A 614 40.75 6.90 -0.37
N ARG A 615 41.37 6.53 0.77
CA ARG A 615 41.65 5.12 1.12
C ARG A 615 40.41 4.38 1.64
N LEU A 616 39.44 5.09 2.22
CA LEU A 616 38.18 4.52 2.72
C LEU A 616 37.24 4.17 1.58
N PHE A 617 37.21 5.01 0.55
CA PHE A 617 36.32 4.88 -0.61
C PHE A 617 37.03 4.28 -1.82
N ALA A 618 37.98 3.38 -1.58
CA ALA A 618 38.73 2.73 -2.64
C ALA A 618 37.81 1.78 -3.42
N GLY A 619 37.60 2.05 -4.71
CA GLY A 619 36.76 1.23 -5.58
C GLY A 619 35.63 2.03 -6.22
N ARG A 620 34.69 1.32 -6.84
CA ARG A 620 33.48 1.91 -7.41
C ARG A 620 32.34 1.66 -6.43
N PRO A 621 31.56 2.69 -6.02
CA PRO A 621 30.40 2.51 -5.16
C PRO A 621 29.44 1.47 -5.74
N ASP A 622 28.98 0.57 -4.89
CA ASP A 622 27.97 -0.41 -5.20
C ASP A 622 26.58 0.19 -4.98
N ARG A 623 25.86 0.39 -6.09
CA ARG A 623 24.50 0.93 -6.06
C ARG A 623 23.53 -0.02 -5.35
N ARG A 624 23.82 -1.32 -5.33
CA ARG A 624 23.00 -2.30 -4.64
C ARG A 624 23.12 -2.14 -3.12
N ALA A 625 24.35 -2.01 -2.60
CA ALA A 625 24.57 -1.74 -1.19
C ALA A 625 23.87 -0.45 -0.72
N LEU A 626 23.89 0.60 -1.56
CA LEU A 626 23.13 1.83 -1.28
C LEU A 626 21.62 1.59 -1.26
N ALA A 627 21.07 0.79 -2.19
CA ALA A 627 19.65 0.44 -2.21
C ALA A 627 19.24 -0.39 -0.98
N GLU A 628 20.08 -1.32 -0.56
CA GLU A 628 19.88 -2.14 0.66
C GLU A 628 19.89 -1.25 1.91
N VAL A 629 20.87 -0.34 2.06
CA VAL A 629 20.89 0.60 3.20
C VAL A 629 19.68 1.55 3.19
N LEU A 630 19.19 1.97 2.02
CA LEU A 630 17.97 2.79 1.93
C LEU A 630 16.72 1.99 2.36
N LEU A 631 16.64 0.70 2.00
CA LEU A 631 15.56 -0.18 2.44
C LEU A 631 15.62 -0.41 3.96
N GLU A 632 16.81 -0.67 4.51
CA GLU A 632 17.02 -0.80 5.96
C GLU A 632 16.68 0.50 6.70
N ARG A 633 16.99 1.64 6.12
CA ARG A 633 16.72 2.96 6.71
C ARG A 633 15.24 3.30 6.72
N HIS A 634 14.60 3.25 5.56
CA HIS A 634 13.24 3.77 5.39
C HIS A 634 12.16 2.72 5.62
N GLY A 635 12.49 1.43 5.49
CA GLY A 635 11.53 0.33 5.37
C GLY A 635 10.78 0.37 4.03
N ILE A 636 10.21 1.54 3.70
CA ILE A 636 9.52 1.85 2.45
C ILE A 636 10.25 3.01 1.76
N VAL A 637 10.98 2.68 0.71
CA VAL A 637 11.77 3.64 -0.07
C VAL A 637 10.87 4.33 -1.09
N THR A 638 10.78 5.66 -0.97
CA THR A 638 10.07 6.52 -1.92
C THR A 638 11.04 7.42 -2.66
N ARG A 639 10.60 7.95 -3.81
CA ARG A 639 11.38 8.91 -4.59
C ARG A 639 11.79 10.14 -3.77
N ASP A 640 10.86 10.67 -2.97
CA ASP A 640 11.07 11.90 -2.22
C ASP A 640 11.99 11.68 -1.00
N ALA A 641 11.92 10.51 -0.35
CA ALA A 641 12.88 10.11 0.69
C ALA A 641 14.33 10.11 0.16
N VAL A 642 14.57 9.45 -0.99
CA VAL A 642 15.90 9.39 -1.62
C VAL A 642 16.39 10.77 -2.05
N ARG A 643 15.48 11.63 -2.51
CA ARG A 643 15.80 13.02 -2.87
C ARG A 643 16.19 13.84 -1.65
N ALA A 644 15.47 13.69 -0.53
CA ALA A 644 15.71 14.44 0.69
C ALA A 644 17.09 14.15 1.30
N GLU A 645 17.62 12.94 1.08
CA GLU A 645 18.96 12.55 1.53
C GLU A 645 20.09 13.02 0.62
N GLY A 646 19.77 13.58 -0.55
CA GLY A 646 20.79 14.09 -1.48
C GLY A 646 21.61 12.98 -2.16
N VAL A 647 21.04 11.78 -2.31
CA VAL A 647 21.70 10.64 -2.97
C VAL A 647 22.16 11.05 -4.38
N PRO A 648 23.45 10.87 -4.73
CA PRO A 648 23.95 11.22 -6.06
C PRO A 648 23.21 10.51 -7.19
N GLY A 649 22.66 11.27 -8.14
CA GLY A 649 21.81 10.74 -9.22
C GLY A 649 20.36 10.45 -8.82
N GLY A 650 19.99 10.74 -7.57
CA GLY A 650 18.64 10.63 -7.03
C GLY A 650 18.07 9.21 -7.10
N PHE A 651 16.73 9.11 -7.09
CA PHE A 651 16.03 7.82 -7.13
C PHE A 651 16.40 6.95 -8.35
N GLY A 652 16.69 7.58 -9.49
CA GLY A 652 17.12 6.85 -10.70
C GLY A 652 18.44 6.09 -10.54
N ALA A 653 19.30 6.49 -9.61
CA ALA A 653 20.57 5.79 -9.34
C ALA A 653 20.38 4.44 -8.65
N VAL A 654 19.32 4.29 -7.85
CA VAL A 654 19.04 3.08 -7.05
C VAL A 654 17.85 2.27 -7.58
N TYR A 655 17.03 2.85 -8.45
CA TYR A 655 15.81 2.20 -8.99
C TYR A 655 16.08 0.84 -9.66
N SER A 656 17.15 0.73 -10.46
CA SER A 656 17.50 -0.54 -11.12
C SER A 656 17.85 -1.64 -10.12
N GLU A 657 18.49 -1.27 -9.02
CA GLU A 657 18.88 -2.19 -7.96
C GLU A 657 17.68 -2.59 -7.12
N LEU A 658 16.80 -1.64 -6.75
CA LEU A 658 15.54 -1.93 -6.07
C LEU A 658 14.67 -2.90 -6.88
N ARG A 659 14.58 -2.72 -8.21
CA ARG A 659 13.89 -3.67 -9.10
C ARG A 659 14.58 -5.05 -9.17
N SER A 660 15.90 -5.08 -9.09
CA SER A 660 16.64 -6.34 -9.05
C SER A 660 16.39 -7.08 -7.74
N LEU A 661 16.34 -6.36 -6.61
CA LEU A 661 15.99 -6.89 -5.28
C LEU A 661 14.53 -7.39 -5.24
N GLU A 662 13.61 -6.73 -5.94
CA GLU A 662 12.24 -7.18 -6.13
C GLU A 662 12.19 -8.52 -6.87
N THR A 663 12.97 -8.66 -7.95
CA THR A 663 13.06 -9.92 -8.71
C THR A 663 13.63 -11.07 -7.86
N LEU A 664 14.48 -10.75 -6.90
CA LEU A 664 15.04 -11.70 -5.92
C LEU A 664 14.10 -11.97 -4.74
N GLY A 665 12.96 -11.28 -4.64
CA GLY A 665 12.00 -11.40 -3.55
C GLY A 665 12.43 -10.75 -2.23
N LEU A 666 13.49 -9.93 -2.23
CA LEU A 666 14.00 -9.26 -1.02
C LEU A 666 13.21 -7.99 -0.67
N CYS A 667 12.59 -7.36 -1.66
CA CYS A 667 11.67 -6.25 -1.46
C CYS A 667 10.43 -6.42 -2.34
N ARG A 668 9.39 -5.64 -2.05
CA ARG A 668 8.13 -5.62 -2.81
C ARG A 668 7.92 -4.23 -3.37
N ARG A 669 7.51 -4.14 -4.62
CA ARG A 669 7.10 -2.89 -5.25
C ARG A 669 5.58 -2.78 -5.19
N GLY A 670 5.08 -1.59 -4.91
CA GLY A 670 3.64 -1.36 -4.82
C GLY A 670 3.28 0.07 -4.43
N TYR A 671 2.00 0.27 -4.14
CA TYR A 671 1.46 1.51 -3.60
C TYR A 671 1.05 1.24 -2.14
N PHE A 672 1.97 1.51 -1.20
CA PHE A 672 1.79 1.12 0.20
C PHE A 672 1.28 2.27 1.07
N VAL A 673 1.63 3.51 0.73
CA VAL A 673 1.22 4.72 1.46
C VAL A 673 0.51 5.67 0.50
N GLU A 674 -0.64 6.18 0.94
CA GLU A 674 -1.47 7.11 0.19
C GLU A 674 -0.75 8.43 -0.14
N SER A 675 -1.08 8.97 -1.31
CA SER A 675 -0.58 10.26 -1.83
C SER A 675 0.94 10.31 -2.04
N LEU A 676 1.66 9.20 -1.86
CA LEU A 676 3.08 9.08 -2.19
C LEU A 676 3.20 8.44 -3.56
N GLY A 677 3.94 9.07 -4.49
CA GLY A 677 3.96 8.66 -5.91
C GLY A 677 4.17 7.15 -6.15
N GLY A 678 3.62 6.63 -7.26
CA GLY A 678 3.39 5.19 -7.47
C GLY A 678 4.60 4.25 -7.55
N ALA A 679 5.84 4.71 -7.36
CA ALA A 679 7.01 3.84 -7.28
C ALA A 679 7.54 3.80 -5.84
N GLN A 680 7.02 2.87 -5.04
CA GLN A 680 7.46 2.60 -3.67
C GLN A 680 8.02 1.19 -3.59
N PHE A 681 9.10 1.01 -2.82
CA PHE A 681 9.71 -0.30 -2.57
C PHE A 681 9.76 -0.57 -1.07
N ALA A 682 9.14 -1.63 -0.62
CA ALA A 682 9.11 -2.03 0.78
C ALA A 682 10.02 -3.23 1.03
N LEU A 683 10.85 -3.17 2.07
CA LEU A 683 11.59 -4.33 2.57
C LEU A 683 10.61 -5.39 3.10
N GLY A 684 11.00 -6.67 3.09
CA GLY A 684 10.18 -7.74 3.65
C GLY A 684 9.74 -7.46 5.09
N GLY A 685 8.45 -7.62 5.39
CA GLY A 685 7.88 -7.34 6.72
C GLY A 685 7.55 -5.87 6.99
N ALA A 686 8.03 -4.92 6.17
CA ALA A 686 7.78 -3.50 6.37
C ALA A 686 6.31 -3.12 6.10
N VAL A 687 5.68 -3.75 5.10
CA VAL A 687 4.28 -3.49 4.73
C VAL A 687 3.34 -3.99 5.81
N GLU A 688 3.59 -5.18 6.33
CA GLU A 688 2.83 -5.80 7.41
C GLU A 688 2.90 -4.93 8.67
N ARG A 689 4.11 -4.51 9.06
CA ARG A 689 4.31 -3.62 10.21
C ARG A 689 3.73 -2.22 10.01
N LEU A 690 3.75 -1.69 8.79
CA LEU A 690 3.09 -0.42 8.45
C LEU A 690 1.57 -0.53 8.67
N ARG A 691 0.96 -1.65 8.28
CA ARG A 691 -0.48 -1.89 8.42
C ARG A 691 -0.93 -2.12 9.85
N GLU A 692 -0.09 -2.76 10.67
CA GLU A 692 -0.35 -2.90 12.12
C GLU A 692 -0.47 -1.55 12.83
N LEU A 693 0.16 -0.51 12.28
CA LEU A 693 0.18 0.85 12.82
C LEU A 693 -0.89 1.77 12.21
N ARG A 694 -1.89 1.21 11.51
CA ARG A 694 -3.07 1.98 11.09
C ARG A 694 -3.76 2.59 12.32
N PRO A 695 -4.21 3.85 12.22
CA PRO A 695 -4.95 4.48 13.31
C PRO A 695 -6.21 3.69 13.63
N LYS A 696 -6.42 3.34 14.90
CA LYS A 696 -7.65 2.69 15.36
C LYS A 696 -8.62 3.73 15.93
N GLU A 697 -9.91 3.56 15.66
CA GLU A 697 -10.94 4.44 16.24
C GLU A 697 -10.89 4.37 17.78
N GLY A 698 -10.83 5.54 18.44
CA GLY A 698 -10.78 5.65 19.89
C GLY A 698 -9.40 5.45 20.54
N GLU A 699 -8.34 5.27 19.76
CA GLU A 699 -6.96 5.19 20.29
C GLU A 699 -6.41 6.59 20.61
N GLU A 700 -5.85 6.76 21.82
CA GLU A 700 -5.19 8.01 22.21
C GLU A 700 -3.93 8.26 21.37
N ALA A 701 -3.78 9.49 20.87
CA ALA A 701 -2.69 9.85 19.98
C ALA A 701 -1.41 10.09 20.78
N GLU A 702 -0.57 9.05 20.94
CA GLU A 702 0.70 9.19 21.66
C GLU A 702 1.60 10.28 21.06
N PRO A 703 2.10 11.24 21.86
CA PRO A 703 2.98 12.29 21.39
C PRO A 703 4.42 11.80 21.26
N LEU A 704 5.05 12.11 20.12
CA LEU A 704 6.45 11.83 19.86
C LEU A 704 7.18 13.08 19.37
N VAL A 705 8.30 13.41 20.02
CA VAL A 705 9.13 14.57 19.67
C VAL A 705 10.37 14.09 18.93
N LEU A 706 10.59 14.62 17.73
CA LEU A 706 11.76 14.32 16.91
C LEU A 706 12.43 15.61 16.45
N ALA A 707 13.75 15.59 16.31
CA ALA A 707 14.45 16.67 15.63
C ALA A 707 14.02 16.72 14.16
N ALA A 708 13.76 17.90 13.62
CA ALA A 708 13.23 18.08 12.27
C ALA A 708 14.17 17.57 11.16
N ALA A 709 15.46 17.44 11.44
CA ALA A 709 16.46 16.91 10.50
C ALA A 709 16.70 15.40 10.66
N ASP A 710 16.12 14.73 11.65
CA ASP A 710 16.32 13.29 11.90
C ASP A 710 15.62 12.44 10.82
N ALA A 711 16.31 11.43 10.27
CA ALA A 711 15.75 10.52 9.26
C ALA A 711 14.48 9.76 9.72
N ALA A 712 14.31 9.54 11.02
CA ALA A 712 13.09 8.93 11.57
C ALA A 712 11.84 9.80 11.41
N GLN A 713 12.03 11.11 11.22
CA GLN A 713 10.93 12.05 11.05
C GLN A 713 10.57 12.10 9.55
N PRO A 714 9.32 11.81 9.14
CA PRO A 714 8.99 11.67 7.71
C PRO A 714 8.60 12.99 7.00
N TYR A 715 8.13 14.02 7.72
CA TYR A 715 7.64 15.24 7.08
C TYR A 715 8.76 16.14 6.56
N GLY A 716 8.50 16.79 5.43
CA GLY A 716 9.52 17.55 4.69
C GLY A 716 10.55 16.67 3.99
N ALA A 717 10.34 15.35 3.95
CA ALA A 717 11.13 14.37 3.22
C ALA A 717 10.23 13.43 2.42
N ALA A 718 9.84 12.28 2.99
CA ALA A 718 8.92 11.35 2.37
C ALA A 718 7.47 11.88 2.36
N LEU A 719 7.04 12.52 3.45
CA LEU A 719 5.73 13.17 3.54
C LEU A 719 5.86 14.68 3.32
N PRO A 720 4.91 15.34 2.64
CA PRO A 720 4.88 16.80 2.55
C PRO A 720 4.49 17.41 3.90
N TRP A 721 4.96 18.63 4.20
CA TRP A 721 4.48 19.37 5.38
C TRP A 721 2.97 19.67 5.27
N PRO A 722 2.22 19.70 6.40
CA PRO A 722 0.83 20.16 6.41
C PRO A 722 0.70 21.56 5.81
N LYS A 723 -0.40 21.84 5.11
CA LYS A 723 -0.60 23.13 4.39
C LYS A 723 -0.42 24.36 5.29
N ARG A 724 -0.83 24.26 6.56
CA ARG A 724 -0.69 25.34 7.58
C ARG A 724 0.76 25.72 7.87
N ALA A 725 1.72 24.82 7.64
CA ALA A 725 3.14 25.10 7.79
C ALA A 725 3.60 26.28 6.93
N GLY A 726 3.01 26.45 5.74
CA GLY A 726 3.48 27.40 4.73
C GLY A 726 4.99 27.22 4.46
N ALA A 727 5.73 28.32 4.44
CA ALA A 727 7.19 28.33 4.31
C ALA A 727 7.95 28.26 5.65
N ARG A 728 7.25 28.06 6.78
CA ARG A 728 7.84 28.15 8.14
C ARG A 728 8.49 26.84 8.60
N ALA A 729 7.97 25.69 8.17
CA ALA A 729 8.54 24.40 8.53
C ALA A 729 9.64 23.95 7.56
N ALA A 730 10.77 23.51 8.10
CA ALA A 730 11.89 22.99 7.34
C ALA A 730 12.70 21.99 8.17
N ARG A 731 13.38 21.06 7.48
CA ARG A 731 14.28 20.09 8.10
C ARG A 731 15.62 20.72 8.44
N VAL A 732 15.65 21.50 9.53
CA VAL A 732 16.83 22.25 9.97
C VAL A 732 17.29 21.82 11.36
N ALA A 733 18.61 21.91 11.61
CA ALA A 733 19.18 21.54 12.89
C ALA A 733 18.67 22.45 14.02
N GLY A 734 18.33 21.85 15.16
CA GLY A 734 17.82 22.55 16.34
C GLY A 734 16.35 22.96 16.26
N ALA A 735 15.63 22.58 15.20
CA ALA A 735 14.17 22.60 15.13
C ALA A 735 13.60 21.22 15.47
N TYR A 736 12.38 21.17 15.99
CA TYR A 736 11.70 19.95 16.41
C TYR A 736 10.31 19.85 15.78
N VAL A 737 9.83 18.61 15.67
CA VAL A 737 8.47 18.29 15.25
C VAL A 737 7.85 17.41 16.33
N VAL A 738 6.66 17.77 16.77
CA VAL A 738 5.82 16.91 17.61
C VAL A 738 4.81 16.20 16.71
N LEU A 739 4.88 14.88 16.69
CA LEU A 739 3.93 14.01 16.04
C LEU A 739 2.89 13.58 17.08
N LEU A 740 1.60 13.64 16.75
CA LEU A 740 0.52 13.07 17.55
C LEU A 740 -0.10 11.94 16.75
N GLY A 741 0.06 10.69 17.21
CA GLY A 741 -0.44 9.53 16.49
C GLY A 741 0.09 9.44 15.06
N GLY A 742 1.34 9.87 14.83
CA GLY A 742 2.00 9.89 13.52
C GLY A 742 1.77 11.15 12.68
N GLU A 743 0.80 11.98 13.04
CA GLU A 743 0.55 13.24 12.32
C GLU A 743 1.36 14.41 12.87
N ALA A 744 1.96 15.22 12.00
CA ALA A 744 2.67 16.43 12.43
C ALA A 744 1.70 17.46 13.04
N ALA A 745 1.86 17.73 14.34
CA ALA A 745 0.98 18.60 15.12
C ALA A 745 1.60 19.97 15.42
N LEU A 746 2.87 19.98 15.85
CA LEU A 746 3.56 21.20 16.25
C LEU A 746 4.97 21.23 15.68
N PHE A 747 5.34 22.34 15.03
CA PHE A 747 6.71 22.62 14.61
C PHE A 747 7.35 23.64 15.54
N VAL A 748 8.53 23.34 16.05
CA VAL A 748 9.32 24.22 16.92
C VAL A 748 10.52 24.71 16.13
N GLU A 749 10.58 26.02 15.89
CA GLU A 749 11.71 26.62 15.16
C GLU A 749 13.04 26.51 15.92
N ARG A 750 14.14 26.74 15.20
CA ARG A 750 15.50 26.66 15.75
C ARG A 750 15.65 27.46 17.03
N GLY A 751 16.05 26.77 18.10
CA GLY A 751 16.29 27.37 19.41
C GLY A 751 15.03 27.66 20.23
N GLY A 752 13.87 27.13 19.80
CA GLY A 752 12.62 27.17 20.56
C GLY A 752 11.99 28.55 20.67
N ARG A 753 12.30 29.47 19.75
CA ARG A 753 11.80 30.86 19.79
C ARG A 753 10.39 31.01 19.24
N SER A 754 9.98 30.15 18.34
CA SER A 754 8.68 30.21 17.68
C SER A 754 8.06 28.82 17.67
N LEU A 755 6.79 28.76 18.01
CA LEU A 755 5.95 27.56 17.95
C LEU A 755 4.95 27.74 16.81
N VAL A 756 4.90 26.79 15.89
CA VAL A 756 4.03 26.85 14.71
C VAL A 756 3.08 25.65 14.76
N PRO A 757 1.79 25.86 15.07
CA PRO A 757 0.80 24.79 14.99
C PRO A 757 0.62 24.36 13.53
N LEU A 758 0.64 23.05 13.30
CA LEU A 758 0.50 22.45 11.97
C LEU A 758 -0.93 21.95 11.68
N ARG A 759 -1.78 21.97 12.71
CA ARG A 759 -3.23 21.72 12.68
C ARG A 759 -3.97 22.88 13.36
N GLU A 760 -5.30 22.87 13.34
CA GLU A 760 -6.10 23.89 14.02
C GLU A 760 -5.79 23.90 15.53
N PRO A 761 -5.43 25.05 16.14
CA PRO A 761 -5.00 25.12 17.51
C PRO A 761 -6.21 24.89 18.42
N GLU A 762 -6.14 23.80 19.19
CA GLU A 762 -7.12 23.46 20.21
C GLU A 762 -6.38 23.06 21.48
N ASP A 763 -6.89 23.49 22.64
CA ASP A 763 -6.23 23.32 23.93
C ASP A 763 -5.92 21.86 24.27
N GLY A 764 -6.77 20.93 23.85
CA GLY A 764 -6.63 19.50 24.15
C GLY A 764 -5.31 18.93 23.66
N TRP A 765 -5.10 18.94 22.34
CA TRP A 765 -3.89 18.38 21.73
C TRP A 765 -2.66 19.28 21.95
N LEU A 766 -2.84 20.61 22.05
CA LEU A 766 -1.73 21.53 22.32
C LEU A 766 -1.09 21.27 23.68
N ARG A 767 -1.90 20.99 24.71
CA ARG A 767 -1.41 20.65 26.05
C ARG A 767 -0.53 19.40 26.01
N GLU A 768 -0.98 18.35 25.33
CA GLU A 768 -0.24 17.10 25.18
C GLU A 768 1.08 17.32 24.43
N ALA A 769 1.02 18.04 23.30
CA ALA A 769 2.20 18.32 22.48
C ALA A 769 3.25 19.17 23.22
N LEU A 770 2.82 20.17 23.99
CA LEU A 770 3.71 21.01 24.80
C LEU A 770 4.33 20.22 25.95
N SER A 771 3.53 19.39 26.63
CA SER A 771 4.03 18.53 27.71
C SER A 771 5.14 17.59 27.23
N ALA A 772 4.88 16.87 26.12
CA ALA A 772 5.86 15.98 25.52
C ALA A 772 7.12 16.72 25.06
N PHE A 773 6.96 17.91 24.47
CA PHE A 773 8.10 18.75 24.09
C PHE A 773 8.94 19.19 25.29
N VAL A 774 8.32 19.61 26.39
CA VAL A 774 9.05 19.99 27.62
C VAL A 774 9.79 18.80 28.21
N GLU A 775 9.19 17.61 28.23
CA GLU A 775 9.84 16.38 28.69
C GLU A 775 11.07 16.05 27.82
N HIS A 776 10.95 16.12 26.49
CA HIS A 776 12.06 15.92 25.56
C HIS A 776 13.21 16.92 25.82
N VAL A 777 12.89 18.20 26.01
CA VAL A 777 13.87 19.26 26.28
C VAL A 777 14.60 19.05 27.62
N ARG A 778 13.91 18.53 28.63
CA ARG A 778 14.51 18.17 29.92
C ARG A 778 15.45 16.97 29.79
N MET A 779 15.04 15.94 29.04
CA MET A 779 15.85 14.75 28.79
C MET A 779 17.12 15.04 27.99
N THR A 780 17.04 15.94 27.01
CA THR A 780 18.19 16.33 26.16
C THR A 780 19.12 17.37 26.80
N GLY A 781 18.77 17.89 27.98
CA GLY A 781 19.65 18.78 28.76
C GLY A 781 19.78 20.20 28.22
N VAL A 782 18.77 20.69 27.48
CA VAL A 782 18.76 22.08 26.96
C VAL A 782 18.67 23.08 28.12
N LYS A 783 19.70 23.94 28.24
CA LYS A 783 19.88 24.81 29.42
C LYS A 783 18.84 25.92 29.60
N ARG A 784 18.19 26.36 28.52
CA ARG A 784 17.17 27.42 28.56
C ARG A 784 16.41 27.45 27.24
N LEU A 785 15.07 27.44 27.32
CA LEU A 785 14.19 27.71 26.20
C LEU A 785 13.48 29.05 26.40
N ALA A 786 13.31 29.84 25.35
CA ALA A 786 12.58 31.10 25.40
C ALA A 786 11.69 31.21 24.18
N VAL A 787 10.40 30.95 24.35
CA VAL A 787 9.37 31.08 23.31
C VAL A 787 8.96 32.54 23.23
N GLU A 788 9.10 33.15 22.07
CA GLU A 788 8.77 34.56 21.79
C GLU A 788 7.51 34.68 20.94
N ARG A 789 7.22 33.69 20.09
CA ARG A 789 6.09 33.71 19.15
C ARG A 789 5.31 32.40 19.11
N PHE A 790 4.01 32.51 18.83
CA PHE A 790 3.11 31.40 18.50
C PHE A 790 2.32 31.73 17.23
N ASP A 791 2.37 30.85 16.24
CA ASP A 791 1.78 31.03 14.90
C ASP A 791 2.11 32.38 14.22
N GLY A 792 3.25 32.98 14.57
CA GLY A 792 3.70 34.28 14.04
C GLY A 792 3.37 35.49 14.91
N GLU A 793 2.48 35.34 15.91
CA GLU A 793 2.11 36.39 16.86
C GLU A 793 2.96 36.36 18.13
N PRO A 794 3.15 37.50 18.84
CA PRO A 794 3.84 37.53 20.12
C PRO A 794 3.16 36.64 21.16
N VAL A 795 3.92 35.76 21.82
CA VAL A 795 3.35 34.78 22.76
C VAL A 795 2.60 35.43 23.93
N GLY A 796 2.98 36.64 24.33
CA GLY A 796 2.33 37.38 25.42
C GLY A 796 0.91 37.86 25.12
N GLU A 797 0.54 37.89 23.84
CA GLU A 797 -0.76 38.33 23.34
C GLU A 797 -1.60 37.15 22.79
N SER A 798 -1.05 35.92 22.86
CA SER A 798 -1.64 34.71 22.28
C SER A 798 -2.34 33.85 23.33
N GLU A 799 -3.38 33.15 22.91
CA GLU A 799 -4.17 32.20 23.71
C GLU A 799 -3.35 30.98 24.21
N VAL A 800 -2.14 30.76 23.68
CA VAL A 800 -1.25 29.67 24.10
C VAL A 800 -0.53 29.92 25.44
N MET A 801 -0.49 31.17 25.94
CA MET A 801 0.29 31.51 27.13
C MET A 801 -0.11 30.70 28.39
N PRO A 802 -1.41 30.52 28.71
CA PRO A 802 -1.84 29.67 29.82
C PRO A 802 -1.31 28.23 29.70
N LEU A 803 -1.38 27.64 28.50
CA LEU A 803 -0.89 26.28 28.23
C LEU A 803 0.63 26.16 28.42
N LEU A 804 1.39 27.19 28.06
CA LEU A 804 2.83 27.23 28.31
C LEU A 804 3.15 27.31 29.81
N LEU A 805 2.37 28.06 30.58
CA LEU A 805 2.52 28.11 32.04
C LEU A 805 2.20 26.76 32.69
N GLU A 806 1.15 26.07 32.24
CA GLU A 806 0.81 24.70 32.65
C GLU A 806 1.96 23.72 32.35
N ALA A 807 2.60 23.85 31.18
CA ALA A 807 3.75 23.04 30.79
C ALA A 807 5.05 23.39 31.57
N GLY A 808 5.03 24.38 32.45
CA GLY A 808 6.15 24.74 33.34
C GLY A 808 7.02 25.90 32.86
N PHE A 809 6.58 26.68 31.88
CA PHE A 809 7.25 27.93 31.50
C PHE A 809 6.92 29.05 32.51
N VAL A 810 7.80 30.06 32.59
CA VAL A 810 7.58 31.28 33.37
C VAL A 810 7.34 32.45 32.43
N ALA A 811 6.26 33.21 32.67
CA ALA A 811 5.94 34.41 31.92
C ALA A 811 7.01 35.50 32.09
N GLY A 812 7.45 36.05 30.97
CA GLY A 812 8.26 37.27 30.88
C GLY A 812 7.59 38.30 29.95
N PRO A 813 8.12 39.54 29.87
CA PRO A 813 7.41 40.67 29.25
C PRO A 813 6.99 40.48 27.79
N ARG A 814 7.69 39.62 27.03
CA ARG A 814 7.41 39.27 25.62
C ARG A 814 7.78 37.82 25.27
N ARG A 815 7.92 36.96 26.29
CA ARG A 815 8.40 35.58 26.11
C ARG A 815 7.99 34.69 27.26
N ALA A 816 7.76 33.41 26.97
CA ALA A 816 7.67 32.35 27.97
C ALA A 816 9.04 31.67 28.09
N VAL A 817 9.57 31.54 29.30
CA VAL A 817 10.92 30.98 29.51
C VAL A 817 10.83 29.68 30.30
N LEU A 818 11.36 28.60 29.73
CA LEU A 818 11.59 27.34 30.44
C LEU A 818 13.02 27.35 30.99
N ARG A 819 13.13 27.14 32.31
CA ARG A 819 14.41 26.88 32.98
C ARG A 819 14.38 25.41 33.43
N PRO A 820 15.41 24.62 33.13
CA PRO A 820 15.47 23.23 33.53
C PRO A 820 15.52 23.07 35.06
#